data_AF-A0A4R0P650-F1
#
_entry.id   AF-A0A4R0P650-F1
#
_cell.length_a   1.000
_cell.length_b   1.000
_cell.length_c   1.000
_cell.angle_alpha   90.00
_cell.angle_beta   90.00
_cell.angle_gamma   90.00
#
_symmetry.space_group_name_H-M   'P 1'
#
loop_
_entity.id
_entity.type
_entity.pdbx_description
1 polymer ?
#
loop_
_entity_poly.entity_id
_entity_poly.type
_entity_poly.pdbx_seq_one_letter_code
_entity_poly.pdbx_strand_id
1 'polypeptide(L)'
;MDIFTDLSSHAVSFLCVYQDVCKLIGLETNISSTQVSINLLDLNSEPYKAKSVNIGVIKRINVLMWNCPQNEDVVVSFFFSKIKVIIEVYELEDQSVTTNKQVVKNENLNTPDNPYAWRQHFRKILYQYPQHRTALTNALEYMPLLVILALGAEKANAYNQRLYQVWGNGATRFKEKKEDKYIRNEISYTKWWNNPTKDRKAKAIEFLEDEKKLMAALELEEVAVPFESLLNQELDEVDKSRTLRKFLPENLSALAAKKINDISDPLERAKQMKLRGIAFSGGGIRSATFNLGVLQKLSEMKQLHSYDFISTVSGGGYIGSWFISWLKRVGSIDQLSLLLNSRESADPMAEEVRPIRWLRMYSNYLSPNTGIMSADSWTMGLTWLRNTLINQAILVLLLCSMLSAIALVFEFWNNISFTNNFHFQQLFWWTFLILCIGAAITSSGMRLYDREYAPPSKYKFGSSKYMPALLLFWAAASSFLISAWMKSELPFLNSASFDKNTIIYPTALAALIAMLILAFFGRYYLRSRFANQQAWFWLWVFISSAAASCFGAFLLTICWQIMSMLKEVSTVIQYLPQKLIFILGLPLILETYTLSVIIRMLLMGNLFPDERREWWGRLGAVIHRFILIWIIITAGALVLPDALSYYYSKYSVLVPAIFGGWGAIIGVAVKLAFKSKSTAESKQNSGLNFTEIFIRFAPYLFMIGFLLLGSTALDAFRKLIGMHEHSDEEQQLRYFILTIALFVITMFFSYRLGVNEFSLHHFYRNRLTRAYLGATRRRTDRESTANNFTGFDNQDDIKIASLTAGNGYEGPYPILNTALNASTVSELDRQDRKAESFTFSPLYCGYDFSSTRSAADTRNGIFQYGYRPTKDFSEPDGPTLGTAMAVSGAAVNPNMGYHSSAPTAFLLTIFNVRLGRWIGNTRLGRWKRSDPTSGLAYLIYDMIGKSDINKDYVCLSDGGHFDNMGIYELVRRRCSYILLCDAEEDVQATCEGLANAIRRCRIDFGVEIKINLTKIIEKNKDTGFVESHTVEGTVRYPGDEIPSGKIIYVKTALTGKESVDIRQYYLANDKFPQQSTGDQFFDEAQFESYRKLGYQSIKDIHQIT
;
A
#
# COMPACT_ATOMS: atom_id res chain seq x y z
N MET A 1 12.91 -13.14 -0.96
CA MET A 1 13.77 -14.12 -0.29
C MET A 1 14.00 -15.20 -1.30
N ASP A 2 15.13 -15.06 -1.94
CA ASP A 2 15.72 -16.12 -2.72
C ASP A 2 16.13 -17.28 -1.78
N ILE A 3 16.27 -18.50 -2.31
CA ILE A 3 16.71 -19.69 -1.57
C ILE A 3 18.01 -19.41 -0.81
N PHE A 4 18.95 -18.70 -1.45
CA PHE A 4 20.24 -18.31 -0.86
C PHE A 4 20.05 -17.36 0.33
N THR A 5 19.18 -16.36 0.18
CA THR A 5 18.88 -15.39 1.24
C THR A 5 18.17 -16.05 2.42
N ASP A 6 17.28 -17.02 2.16
CA ASP A 6 16.58 -17.80 3.20
C ASP A 6 17.57 -18.64 4.01
N LEU A 7 18.36 -19.47 3.31
CA LEU A 7 19.37 -20.34 3.94
C LEU A 7 20.43 -19.55 4.70
N SER A 8 20.97 -18.49 4.09
CA SER A 8 21.97 -17.63 4.75
C SER A 8 21.39 -16.92 5.98
N SER A 9 20.15 -16.45 5.94
CA SER A 9 19.49 -15.82 7.10
C SER A 9 19.31 -16.80 8.24
N HIS A 10 18.95 -18.04 7.94
CA HIS A 10 18.78 -19.07 8.95
C HIS A 10 20.14 -19.49 9.54
N ALA A 11 21.16 -19.74 8.71
CA ALA A 11 22.52 -20.05 9.17
C ALA A 11 23.13 -18.94 10.04
N VAL A 12 22.97 -17.67 9.64
CA VAL A 12 23.45 -16.52 10.42
C VAL A 12 22.74 -16.44 11.77
N SER A 13 21.46 -16.81 11.85
CA SER A 13 20.75 -16.85 13.13
C SER A 13 21.40 -17.84 14.10
N PHE A 14 21.79 -19.03 13.64
CA PHE A 14 22.55 -20.00 14.44
C PHE A 14 23.90 -19.41 14.91
N LEU A 15 24.65 -18.78 14.00
CA LEU A 15 25.94 -18.15 14.33
C LEU A 15 25.81 -17.01 15.36
N CYS A 16 24.80 -16.15 15.24
CA CYS A 16 24.57 -15.07 16.20
C CYS A 16 24.24 -15.62 17.59
N VAL A 17 23.43 -16.68 17.69
CA VAL A 17 23.16 -17.31 18.99
C VAL A 17 24.40 -18.01 19.54
N TYR A 18 25.23 -18.62 18.69
CA TYR A 18 26.52 -19.16 19.11
C TYR A 18 27.42 -18.07 19.71
N GLN A 19 27.54 -16.91 19.06
CA GLN A 19 28.29 -15.77 19.57
C GLN A 19 27.76 -15.26 20.92
N ASP A 20 26.43 -15.16 21.07
CA ASP A 20 25.78 -14.80 22.34
C ASP A 20 26.10 -15.82 23.44
N VAL A 21 26.09 -17.11 23.12
CA VAL A 21 26.44 -18.19 24.06
C VAL A 21 27.90 -18.08 24.50
N CYS A 22 28.84 -17.89 23.56
CA CYS A 22 30.26 -17.72 23.86
C CYS A 22 30.52 -16.52 24.78
N LYS A 23 29.88 -15.37 24.50
CA LYS A 23 29.97 -14.16 25.34
C LYS A 23 29.47 -14.41 26.76
N LEU A 24 28.38 -15.16 26.92
CA LEU A 24 27.80 -15.49 28.23
C LEU A 24 28.69 -16.44 29.06
N ILE A 25 29.44 -17.31 28.39
CA ILE A 25 30.36 -18.27 29.04
C ILE A 25 31.75 -17.64 29.27
N GLY A 26 32.03 -16.49 28.67
CA GLY A 26 33.31 -15.77 28.80
C GLY A 26 34.41 -16.32 27.88
N LEU A 27 34.03 -16.93 26.76
CA LEU A 27 34.97 -17.40 25.74
C LEU A 27 35.25 -16.28 24.73
N GLU A 28 36.53 -15.97 24.51
CA GLU A 28 36.95 -15.12 23.39
C GLU A 28 36.71 -15.86 22.07
N THR A 29 35.92 -15.27 21.18
CA THR A 29 35.54 -15.88 19.90
C THR A 29 36.61 -15.62 18.85
N ASN A 30 37.61 -16.49 18.74
CA ASN A 30 38.43 -16.61 17.54
C ASN A 30 37.95 -17.82 16.74
N ILE A 31 37.20 -17.57 15.66
CA ILE A 31 36.81 -18.60 14.70
C ILE A 31 38.00 -18.80 13.75
N SER A 32 39.07 -19.44 14.24
CA SER A 32 40.20 -19.88 13.41
C SER A 32 40.11 -21.39 13.16
N SER A 33 40.49 -21.79 11.95
CA SER A 33 40.35 -23.13 11.32
C SER A 33 41.03 -24.29 12.05
N THR A 34 41.68 -24.06 13.20
CA THR A 34 42.39 -25.08 13.98
C THR A 34 41.93 -25.22 15.42
N GLN A 35 41.04 -24.33 15.92
CA GLN A 35 40.55 -24.37 17.31
C GLN A 35 39.08 -24.79 17.47
N VAL A 36 38.30 -24.88 16.38
CA VAL A 36 36.93 -25.44 16.45
C VAL A 36 36.97 -26.96 16.60
N SER A 37 38.09 -27.59 16.25
CA SER A 37 38.41 -28.93 16.75
C SER A 37 38.89 -28.83 18.21
N ILE A 38 38.07 -29.37 19.13
CA ILE A 38 38.46 -30.11 20.36
C ILE A 38 37.84 -29.62 21.69
N ASN A 39 37.54 -28.34 21.93
CA ASN A 39 37.02 -27.96 23.27
C ASN A 39 35.50 -28.13 23.50
N LEU A 40 34.71 -28.42 22.46
CA LEU A 40 33.26 -28.62 22.61
C LEU A 40 32.85 -30.04 23.04
N LEU A 41 33.70 -31.02 22.76
CA LEU A 41 33.60 -32.36 23.38
C LEU A 41 34.04 -32.33 24.85
N ASP A 42 34.73 -31.26 25.27
CA ASP A 42 35.25 -31.03 26.60
C ASP A 42 34.35 -30.16 27.50
N LEU A 43 33.12 -29.84 27.06
CA LEU A 43 32.07 -29.40 27.99
C LEU A 43 31.66 -30.51 28.99
N ASN A 44 32.10 -31.75 28.74
CA ASN A 44 32.02 -32.87 29.68
C ASN A 44 33.25 -32.98 30.61
N SER A 45 34.34 -32.22 30.38
CA SER A 45 35.48 -32.20 31.29
C SER A 45 35.16 -31.37 32.54
N GLU A 46 35.69 -31.81 33.69
CA GLU A 46 35.27 -31.37 35.01
C GLU A 46 35.32 -29.85 35.32
N PRO A 47 36.08 -28.96 34.64
CA PRO A 47 36.01 -27.53 34.95
C PRO A 47 34.71 -26.86 34.46
N TYR A 48 34.00 -27.46 33.50
CA TYR A 48 32.85 -26.84 32.82
C TYR A 48 31.49 -27.40 33.22
N LYS A 49 31.43 -28.58 33.86
CA LYS A 49 30.20 -29.13 34.48
C LYS A 49 29.60 -28.24 35.57
N ALA A 50 30.40 -27.35 36.18
CA ALA A 50 29.98 -26.52 37.31
C ALA A 50 29.25 -25.22 36.92
N LYS A 51 29.20 -24.83 35.64
CA LYS A 51 28.36 -23.72 35.15
C LYS A 51 27.24 -24.29 34.30
N SER A 52 26.14 -24.70 34.95
CA SER A 52 24.90 -25.06 34.26
C SER A 52 24.59 -24.03 33.16
N VAL A 53 24.44 -24.46 31.91
CA VAL A 53 24.05 -23.58 30.81
C VAL A 53 22.79 -22.85 31.26
N ASN A 54 22.87 -21.52 31.39
CA ASN A 54 21.78 -20.71 31.94
C ASN A 54 20.47 -21.05 31.21
N ILE A 55 19.37 -21.25 31.94
CA ILE A 55 18.03 -21.51 31.41
C ILE A 55 17.66 -20.50 30.31
N GLY A 56 18.13 -19.25 30.41
CA GLY A 56 17.96 -18.21 29.38
C GLY A 56 18.64 -18.53 28.04
N VAL A 57 19.81 -19.17 28.06
CA VAL A 57 20.55 -19.62 26.86
C VAL A 57 19.84 -20.79 26.21
N ILE A 58 19.45 -21.80 26.99
CA ILE A 58 18.68 -22.95 26.49
C ILE A 58 17.35 -22.49 25.89
N LYS A 59 16.67 -21.52 26.52
CA LYS A 59 15.47 -20.89 25.95
C LYS A 59 15.74 -20.20 24.62
N ARG A 60 16.84 -19.45 24.47
CA ARG A 60 17.22 -18.80 23.19
C ARG A 60 17.56 -19.82 22.10
N ILE A 61 18.31 -20.87 22.44
CA ILE A 61 18.66 -21.98 21.53
C ILE A 61 17.38 -22.70 21.07
N ASN A 62 16.45 -22.98 21.98
CA ASN A 62 15.15 -23.59 21.68
C ASN A 62 14.23 -22.70 20.83
N VAL A 63 14.42 -21.38 20.82
CA VAL A 63 13.67 -20.46 19.95
C VAL A 63 14.13 -20.58 18.49
N LEU A 64 15.43 -20.78 18.24
CA LEU A 64 15.95 -20.98 16.88
C LEU A 64 15.76 -22.41 16.36
N MET A 65 16.00 -23.39 17.23
CA MET A 65 15.79 -24.80 16.90
C MET A 65 14.34 -25.16 17.23
N TRP A 66 13.45 -24.93 16.27
CA TRP A 66 12.04 -25.26 16.40
C TRP A 66 11.89 -26.70 16.90
N ASN A 67 11.47 -26.86 18.17
CA ASN A 67 11.26 -28.15 18.85
C ASN A 67 12.51 -29.06 18.99
N CYS A 68 13.52 -28.62 19.75
CA CYS A 68 14.56 -29.51 20.26
C CYS A 68 14.04 -30.50 21.35
N PRO A 69 14.69 -31.65 21.61
CA PRO A 69 14.32 -32.59 22.68
C PRO A 69 14.34 -31.93 24.06
N GLN A 70 13.59 -32.46 25.04
CA GLN A 70 13.57 -31.91 26.41
C GLN A 70 14.88 -32.12 27.18
N ASN A 71 15.79 -32.98 26.70
CA ASN A 71 17.05 -33.24 27.37
C ASN A 71 18.10 -32.17 27.03
N GLU A 72 18.49 -31.37 28.03
CA GLU A 72 19.38 -30.22 27.90
C GLU A 72 20.73 -30.57 27.24
N ASP A 73 21.31 -31.72 27.57
CA ASP A 73 22.60 -32.17 27.01
C ASP A 73 22.51 -32.49 25.51
N VAL A 74 21.35 -33.00 25.07
CA VAL A 74 21.08 -33.32 23.66
C VAL A 74 20.88 -32.04 22.85
N VAL A 75 20.23 -31.01 23.42
CA VAL A 75 20.02 -29.72 22.75
C VAL A 75 21.34 -29.03 22.44
N VAL A 76 22.23 -29.00 23.44
CA VAL A 76 23.53 -28.34 23.33
C VAL A 76 24.43 -29.08 22.32
N SER A 77 24.56 -30.40 22.44
CA SER A 77 25.33 -31.21 21.48
C SER A 77 24.81 -31.07 20.04
N PHE A 78 23.49 -31.07 19.87
CA PHE A 78 22.87 -30.91 18.57
C PHE A 78 23.10 -29.50 17.98
N PHE A 79 22.95 -28.43 18.77
CA PHE A 79 23.24 -27.07 18.34
C PHE A 79 24.67 -26.92 17.81
N PHE A 80 25.66 -27.41 18.56
CA PHE A 80 27.06 -27.34 18.15
C PHE A 80 27.37 -28.21 16.93
N SER A 81 26.69 -29.35 16.76
CA SER A 81 26.81 -30.14 15.52
C SER A 81 26.38 -29.36 14.28
N LYS A 82 25.36 -28.49 14.40
CA LYS A 82 24.91 -27.64 13.29
C LYS A 82 25.88 -26.51 13.02
N ILE A 83 26.40 -25.87 14.08
CA ILE A 83 27.44 -24.83 13.95
C ILE A 83 28.67 -25.38 13.23
N LYS A 84 29.09 -26.61 13.56
CA LYS A 84 30.22 -27.26 12.89
C LYS A 84 30.01 -27.33 11.38
N VAL A 85 28.84 -27.80 10.92
CA VAL A 85 28.56 -27.89 9.48
C VAL A 85 28.43 -26.51 8.83
N ILE A 86 27.89 -25.51 9.53
CA ILE A 86 27.82 -24.13 9.03
C ILE A 86 29.24 -23.57 8.82
N ILE A 87 30.17 -23.86 9.74
CA ILE A 87 31.58 -23.48 9.63
C ILE A 87 32.26 -24.26 8.51
N GLU A 88 32.03 -25.57 8.39
CA GLU A 88 32.56 -26.38 7.28
C GLU A 88 32.09 -25.83 5.92
N VAL A 89 30.82 -25.45 5.78
CA VAL A 89 30.29 -24.81 4.57
C VAL A 89 30.96 -23.46 4.29
N TYR A 90 31.28 -22.69 5.33
CA TYR A 90 31.99 -21.42 5.21
C TYR A 90 33.45 -21.59 4.78
N GLU A 91 34.15 -22.59 5.32
CA GLU A 91 35.59 -22.83 5.07
C GLU A 91 35.88 -23.36 3.65
N LEU A 92 34.88 -23.87 2.93
CA LEU A 92 35.05 -24.39 1.57
C LEU A 92 35.45 -23.32 0.52
N GLU A 93 35.27 -22.03 0.82
CA GLU A 93 35.76 -20.95 -0.05
C GLU A 93 37.30 -20.85 0.00
N ASP A 94 37.91 -21.07 1.17
CA ASP A 94 39.33 -20.81 1.43
C ASP A 94 40.25 -21.87 0.77
N GLN A 95 39.73 -23.08 0.55
CA GLN A 95 40.42 -24.14 -0.21
C GLN A 95 40.51 -23.85 -1.72
N SER A 96 39.72 -22.91 -2.26
CA SER A 96 39.78 -22.51 -3.68
C SER A 96 40.71 -21.31 -3.95
N VAL A 97 41.05 -20.54 -2.90
CA VAL A 97 41.95 -19.37 -2.98
C VAL A 97 43.43 -19.77 -2.82
N THR A 98 43.70 -20.96 -2.28
CA THR A 98 45.06 -21.45 -1.97
C THR A 98 45.93 -21.77 -3.21
N THR A 99 45.41 -21.70 -4.43
CA THR A 99 46.19 -21.92 -5.66
C THR A 99 46.85 -20.67 -6.28
N ASN A 100 46.56 -19.44 -5.82
CA ASN A 100 47.27 -18.23 -6.28
C ASN A 100 47.91 -17.48 -5.09
N LYS A 101 49.26 -17.49 -5.06
CA LYS A 101 50.11 -16.95 -3.98
C LYS A 101 49.79 -15.49 -3.61
N GLN A 102 49.44 -15.27 -2.34
CA GLN A 102 50.18 -14.45 -1.38
C GLN A 102 49.48 -14.61 -0.03
N VAL A 103 50.10 -15.38 0.88
CA VAL A 103 49.71 -15.38 2.29
C VAL A 103 50.07 -14.00 2.84
N VAL A 104 49.15 -13.05 2.68
CA VAL A 104 49.11 -11.90 3.58
C VAL A 104 48.88 -12.52 4.96
N LYS A 105 49.93 -12.49 5.79
CA LYS A 105 49.79 -12.64 7.24
C LYS A 105 48.93 -11.47 7.73
N ASN A 106 47.62 -11.56 7.52
CA ASN A 106 46.68 -10.83 8.34
C ASN A 106 46.59 -11.64 9.63
N GLU A 107 47.33 -11.18 10.65
CA GLU A 107 47.21 -11.66 12.04
C GLU A 107 45.80 -11.43 12.63
N ASN A 108 44.88 -10.88 11.84
CA ASN A 108 43.46 -10.76 12.12
C ASN A 108 42.67 -11.52 11.04
N LEU A 109 42.54 -12.85 11.19
CA LEU A 109 41.31 -13.56 10.81
C LEU A 109 40.21 -13.13 11.81
N ASN A 110 39.97 -11.83 11.90
CA ASN A 110 38.84 -11.29 12.62
C ASN A 110 37.61 -11.80 11.88
N THR A 111 36.82 -12.59 12.59
CA THR A 111 35.41 -12.86 12.26
C THR A 111 34.82 -11.61 11.63
N PRO A 112 34.11 -11.67 10.48
CA PRO A 112 33.44 -10.49 10.00
C PRO A 112 32.57 -9.93 11.13
N ASP A 113 32.90 -8.73 11.62
CA ASP A 113 32.35 -8.14 12.86
C ASP A 113 30.83 -7.91 12.82
N ASN A 114 30.17 -8.22 11.70
CA ASN A 114 28.76 -7.96 11.46
C ASN A 114 28.08 -9.12 10.69
N PRO A 115 26.88 -9.58 11.12
CA PRO A 115 26.01 -10.54 10.42
C PRO A 115 25.85 -10.34 8.90
N TYR A 116 25.95 -9.09 8.42
CA TYR A 116 25.90 -8.78 7.00
C TYR A 116 27.01 -9.48 6.20
N ALA A 117 28.25 -9.44 6.66
CA ALA A 117 29.38 -9.98 5.93
C ALA A 117 29.35 -11.52 5.87
N TRP A 118 28.94 -12.16 6.96
CA TRP A 118 28.63 -13.60 6.98
C TRP A 118 27.56 -13.97 5.94
N ARG A 119 26.48 -13.18 5.88
CA ARG A 119 25.40 -13.42 4.91
C ARG A 119 25.90 -13.33 3.47
N GLN A 120 26.77 -12.37 3.16
CA GLN A 120 27.37 -12.23 1.83
C GLN A 120 28.27 -13.42 1.47
N HIS A 121 29.08 -13.93 2.41
CA HIS A 121 29.89 -15.13 2.19
C HIS A 121 29.04 -16.36 1.90
N PHE A 122 28.07 -16.68 2.77
CA PHE A 122 27.18 -17.82 2.53
C PHE A 122 26.45 -17.70 1.20
N ARG A 123 25.95 -16.50 0.88
CA ARG A 123 25.29 -16.23 -0.40
C ARG A 123 26.22 -16.60 -1.56
N LYS A 124 27.46 -16.09 -1.56
CA LYS A 124 28.46 -16.36 -2.59
C LYS A 124 28.73 -17.87 -2.77
N ILE A 125 29.00 -18.58 -1.67
CA ILE A 125 29.27 -20.04 -1.68
C ILE A 125 28.08 -20.81 -2.24
N LEU A 126 26.87 -20.51 -1.77
CA LEU A 126 25.66 -21.23 -2.18
C LEU A 126 25.34 -21.02 -3.67
N TYR A 127 25.61 -19.83 -4.23
CA TYR A 127 25.50 -19.60 -5.67
C TYR A 127 26.54 -20.41 -6.45
N GLN A 128 27.79 -20.40 -6.00
CA GLN A 128 28.90 -21.08 -6.69
C GLN A 128 28.78 -22.60 -6.68
N TYR A 129 28.25 -23.17 -5.60
CA TYR A 129 28.20 -24.62 -5.40
C TYR A 129 26.79 -25.09 -5.02
N PRO A 130 25.93 -25.40 -6.01
CA PRO A 130 24.55 -25.80 -5.76
C PRO A 130 24.39 -26.99 -4.83
N GLN A 131 25.33 -27.94 -4.86
CA GLN A 131 25.28 -29.15 -4.02
C GLN A 131 25.42 -28.83 -2.52
N HIS A 132 26.06 -27.71 -2.17
CA HIS A 132 26.13 -27.25 -0.78
C HIS A 132 24.79 -26.73 -0.26
N ARG A 133 23.83 -26.40 -1.12
CA ARG A 133 22.46 -26.03 -0.70
C ARG A 133 21.77 -27.23 -0.07
N THR A 134 21.91 -28.42 -0.67
CA THR A 134 21.38 -29.68 -0.12
C THR A 134 22.06 -30.03 1.20
N ALA A 135 23.39 -29.94 1.26
CA ALA A 135 24.16 -30.16 2.49
C ALA A 135 23.72 -29.21 3.61
N LEU A 136 23.62 -27.91 3.33
CA LEU A 136 23.21 -26.89 4.28
C LEU A 136 21.74 -27.06 4.71
N THR A 137 20.84 -27.40 3.80
CA THR A 137 19.42 -27.71 4.11
C THR A 137 19.31 -28.94 5.03
N ASN A 138 20.09 -29.99 4.78
CA ASN A 138 20.14 -31.18 5.64
C ASN A 138 20.74 -30.86 7.01
N ALA A 139 21.77 -30.02 7.05
CA ALA A 139 22.40 -29.57 8.28
C ALA A 139 21.41 -28.73 9.10
N LEU A 140 20.84 -27.68 8.52
CA LEU A 140 19.89 -26.81 9.20
C LEU A 140 18.55 -27.50 9.51
N GLU A 141 18.26 -28.65 8.89
CA GLU A 141 16.95 -29.31 8.93
C GLU A 141 15.81 -28.36 8.51
N TYR A 142 16.14 -27.50 7.55
CA TYR A 142 15.30 -26.40 7.10
C TYR A 142 15.27 -26.30 5.57
N MET A 143 14.07 -26.30 5.00
CA MET A 143 13.80 -26.16 3.57
C MET A 143 13.36 -24.72 3.25
N PRO A 144 13.92 -24.09 2.20
CA PRO A 144 13.54 -22.74 1.79
C PRO A 144 12.07 -22.61 1.40
N LEU A 145 11.46 -21.46 1.71
CA LEU A 145 10.03 -21.23 1.45
C LEU A 145 9.67 -21.35 -0.04
N LEU A 146 10.52 -20.87 -0.95
CA LEU A 146 10.27 -20.96 -2.40
C LEU A 146 10.18 -22.41 -2.87
N VAL A 147 11.02 -23.31 -2.35
CA VAL A 147 10.95 -24.75 -2.67
C VAL A 147 9.62 -25.33 -2.18
N ILE A 148 9.20 -24.97 -0.97
CA ILE A 148 7.92 -25.40 -0.41
C ILE A 148 6.74 -24.93 -1.27
N LEU A 149 6.76 -23.69 -1.73
CA LEU A 149 5.72 -23.13 -2.61
C LEU A 149 5.71 -23.82 -3.98
N ALA A 150 6.87 -24.09 -4.58
CA ALA A 150 7.00 -24.84 -5.83
C ALA A 150 6.49 -26.29 -5.75
N LEU A 151 6.39 -26.87 -4.55
CA LEU A 151 5.81 -28.21 -4.31
C LEU A 151 4.28 -28.20 -4.10
N GLY A 152 3.62 -27.06 -4.35
CA GLY A 152 2.17 -26.87 -4.24
C GLY A 152 1.69 -26.61 -2.81
N ALA A 153 2.43 -25.79 -2.05
CA ALA A 153 2.04 -25.34 -0.70
C ALA A 153 1.50 -23.90 -0.69
N GLU A 154 1.30 -23.28 -1.84
CA GLU A 154 0.73 -21.94 -2.03
C GLU A 154 -0.66 -21.80 -1.39
N LYS A 155 -1.48 -22.86 -1.45
CA LYS A 155 -2.82 -22.91 -0.82
C LYS A 155 -2.79 -23.19 0.67
N ALA A 156 -1.64 -23.56 1.24
CA ALA A 156 -1.52 -23.79 2.67
C ALA A 156 -1.49 -22.46 3.42
N ASN A 157 -2.03 -22.42 4.65
CA ASN A 157 -1.92 -21.23 5.49
C ASN A 157 -0.44 -21.00 5.91
N ALA A 158 -0.09 -19.78 6.34
CA ALA A 158 1.29 -19.43 6.65
C ALA A 158 1.89 -20.29 7.77
N TYR A 159 1.07 -20.75 8.72
CA TYR A 159 1.50 -21.68 9.76
C TYR A 159 1.93 -23.04 9.16
N ASN A 160 1.13 -23.61 8.26
CA ASN A 160 1.44 -24.87 7.60
C ASN A 160 2.65 -24.73 6.66
N GLN A 161 2.78 -23.61 5.95
CA GLN A 161 3.98 -23.34 5.13
C GLN A 161 5.23 -23.36 6.00
N ARG A 162 5.23 -22.69 7.15
CA ARG A 162 6.34 -22.73 8.13
C ARG A 162 6.59 -24.15 8.64
N LEU A 163 5.55 -24.94 8.90
CA LEU A 163 5.71 -26.34 9.29
C LEU A 163 6.35 -27.20 8.19
N TYR A 164 6.04 -26.93 6.91
CA TYR A 164 6.63 -27.67 5.80
C TYR A 164 8.09 -27.33 5.56
N GLN A 165 8.58 -26.17 6.02
CA GLN A 165 9.99 -25.83 6.01
C GLN A 165 10.83 -26.74 6.93
N VAL A 166 10.22 -27.48 7.86
CA VAL A 166 10.94 -28.48 8.65
C VAL A 166 11.33 -29.66 7.75
N TRP A 167 12.64 -29.98 7.71
CA TRP A 167 13.23 -30.95 6.78
C TRP A 167 14.06 -32.03 7.50
N GLY A 168 14.32 -33.15 6.81
CA GLY A 168 15.21 -34.21 7.29
C GLY A 168 14.76 -34.85 8.60
N ASN A 169 15.70 -35.03 9.53
CA ASN A 169 15.48 -35.65 10.85
C ASN A 169 14.66 -34.76 11.80
N GLY A 170 14.58 -33.46 11.54
CA GLY A 170 13.71 -32.53 12.28
C GLY A 170 12.24 -32.89 12.13
N ALA A 171 11.85 -33.36 10.94
CA ALA A 171 10.49 -33.81 10.67
C ALA A 171 10.10 -35.08 11.45
N THR A 172 11.06 -35.95 11.78
CA THR A 172 10.80 -37.15 12.59
C THR A 172 10.68 -36.84 14.08
N ARG A 173 11.45 -35.88 14.61
CA ARG A 173 11.39 -35.45 16.03
C ARG A 173 10.06 -34.78 16.38
N PHE A 174 9.41 -34.19 15.38
CA PHE A 174 8.11 -33.55 15.53
C PHE A 174 6.97 -34.56 15.79
N LYS A 175 7.21 -35.88 15.68
CA LYS A 175 6.24 -36.95 16.06
C LYS A 175 6.13 -37.24 17.57
N GLU A 176 7.03 -36.75 18.42
CA GLU A 176 7.10 -37.22 19.82
C GLU A 176 6.37 -36.35 20.86
N LYS A 177 5.81 -35.19 20.47
CA LYS A 177 5.07 -34.31 21.40
C LYS A 177 3.56 -34.59 21.42
N LYS A 178 3.16 -35.68 22.09
CA LYS A 178 1.74 -35.95 22.40
C LYS A 178 1.09 -34.94 23.37
N GLU A 179 1.89 -34.18 24.12
CA GLU A 179 1.41 -33.33 25.22
C GLU A 179 1.14 -31.87 24.85
N ASP A 180 1.58 -31.42 23.66
CA ASP A 180 1.23 -30.08 23.19
C ASP A 180 -0.24 -30.09 22.73
N LYS A 181 -1.16 -29.65 23.60
CA LYS A 181 -2.61 -29.45 23.33
C LYS A 181 -2.91 -28.62 22.06
N TYR A 182 -1.89 -28.01 21.46
CA TYR A 182 -1.89 -27.23 20.22
C TYR A 182 -1.78 -28.10 18.95
N ILE A 183 -1.26 -29.33 19.05
CA ILE A 183 -1.03 -30.27 17.94
C ILE A 183 -2.13 -31.34 17.99
N ARG A 184 -3.41 -30.95 17.92
CA ARG A 184 -4.51 -31.93 17.87
C ARG A 184 -4.61 -32.72 16.56
N ASN A 185 -3.77 -32.42 15.57
CA ASN A 185 -3.68 -33.14 14.30
C ASN A 185 -2.23 -33.56 14.05
N GLU A 186 -1.76 -34.59 14.77
CA GLU A 186 -0.41 -35.17 14.70
C GLU A 186 -0.06 -35.82 13.33
N ILE A 187 -0.76 -35.49 12.23
CA ILE A 187 -0.78 -36.32 11.02
C ILE A 187 -0.68 -35.52 9.68
N SER A 188 -0.50 -34.20 9.64
CA SER A 188 -0.55 -33.45 8.36
C SER A 188 0.79 -33.25 7.61
N TYR A 189 1.90 -32.90 8.28
CA TYR A 189 3.13 -32.48 7.57
C TYR A 189 4.02 -33.66 7.15
N THR A 190 4.18 -34.69 7.98
CA THR A 190 4.92 -35.91 7.62
C THR A 190 4.23 -36.65 6.47
N LYS A 191 2.89 -36.66 6.45
CA LYS A 191 2.10 -37.14 5.30
C LYS A 191 2.26 -36.27 4.06
N TRP A 192 2.50 -34.96 4.22
CA TRP A 192 2.74 -34.08 3.09
C TRP A 192 4.07 -34.43 2.41
N TRP A 193 5.17 -34.53 3.15
CA TRP A 193 6.49 -34.91 2.61
C TRP A 193 6.55 -36.35 2.10
N ASN A 194 5.93 -37.30 2.81
CA ASN A 194 5.96 -38.73 2.45
C ASN A 194 4.78 -39.15 1.56
N ASN A 195 4.13 -38.23 0.85
CA ASN A 195 3.03 -38.58 -0.05
C ASN A 195 3.58 -39.37 -1.26
N PRO A 196 3.26 -40.68 -1.39
CA PRO A 196 3.86 -41.54 -2.41
C PRO A 196 3.48 -41.15 -3.83
N THR A 197 2.39 -40.40 -4.04
CA THR A 197 1.94 -40.03 -5.40
C THR A 197 2.60 -38.76 -5.93
N LYS A 198 3.31 -37.98 -5.09
CA LYS A 198 3.82 -36.64 -5.46
C LYS A 198 5.35 -36.53 -5.45
N ASP A 199 6.05 -37.52 -4.93
CA ASP A 199 7.52 -37.58 -4.78
C ASP A 199 8.18 -36.23 -4.44
N ARG A 200 7.69 -35.60 -3.38
CA ARG A 200 8.08 -34.22 -3.03
C ARG A 200 9.54 -34.10 -2.61
N LYS A 201 10.12 -35.13 -2.01
CA LYS A 201 11.50 -35.10 -1.52
C LYS A 201 12.51 -35.06 -2.65
N ALA A 202 12.34 -35.92 -3.67
CA ALA A 202 13.22 -35.90 -4.84
C ALA A 202 13.14 -34.56 -5.57
N LYS A 203 11.92 -34.06 -5.80
CA LYS A 203 11.70 -32.74 -6.42
C LYS A 203 12.29 -31.59 -5.62
N ALA A 204 12.21 -31.63 -4.28
CA ALA A 204 12.80 -30.59 -3.44
C ALA A 204 14.32 -30.49 -3.62
N ILE A 205 15.00 -31.63 -3.67
CA ILE A 205 16.46 -31.70 -3.89
C ILE A 205 16.79 -31.20 -5.30
N GLU A 206 16.02 -31.64 -6.30
CA GLU A 206 16.15 -31.17 -7.69
C GLU A 206 16.00 -29.64 -7.80
N PHE A 207 15.04 -29.04 -7.10
CA PHE A 207 14.83 -27.59 -7.09
C PHE A 207 15.91 -26.81 -6.33
N LEU A 208 16.57 -27.42 -5.34
CA LEU A 208 17.73 -26.80 -4.67
C LEU A 208 18.92 -26.71 -5.63
N GLU A 209 19.13 -27.75 -6.44
CA GLU A 209 20.28 -27.87 -7.33
C GLU A 209 20.08 -27.17 -8.68
N ASP A 210 18.84 -27.13 -9.20
CA ASP A 210 18.48 -26.56 -10.50
C ASP A 210 17.44 -25.44 -10.35
N GLU A 211 17.95 -24.20 -10.41
CA GLU A 211 17.13 -22.99 -10.31
C GLU A 211 16.14 -22.84 -11.49
N LYS A 212 16.47 -23.34 -12.70
CA LYS A 212 15.57 -23.24 -13.85
C LYS A 212 14.34 -24.10 -13.65
N LYS A 213 14.52 -25.32 -13.11
CA LYS A 213 13.40 -26.21 -12.77
C LYS A 213 12.55 -25.66 -11.64
N LEU A 214 13.18 -25.06 -10.63
CA LEU A 214 12.46 -24.34 -9.58
C LEU A 214 11.59 -23.22 -10.15
N MET A 215 12.16 -22.36 -11.01
CA MET A 215 11.43 -21.23 -11.60
C MET A 215 10.26 -21.69 -12.47
N ALA A 216 10.44 -22.75 -13.26
CA ALA A 216 9.36 -23.35 -14.05
C ALA A 216 8.22 -23.89 -13.15
N ALA A 217 8.56 -24.49 -12.01
CA ALA A 217 7.57 -24.97 -11.04
C ALA A 217 6.84 -23.82 -10.34
N LEU A 218 7.55 -22.75 -9.96
CA LEU A 218 6.96 -21.55 -9.35
C LEU A 218 5.98 -20.85 -10.29
N GLU A 219 6.29 -20.79 -11.59
CA GLU A 219 5.39 -20.23 -12.60
C GLU A 219 4.13 -21.08 -12.75
N LEU A 220 4.28 -22.41 -12.79
CA LEU A 220 3.15 -23.36 -12.90
C LEU A 220 2.22 -23.28 -11.68
N GLU A 221 2.77 -23.12 -10.49
CA GLU A 221 1.99 -22.96 -9.25
C GLU A 221 1.49 -21.52 -9.04
N GLU A 222 1.72 -20.62 -10.01
CA GLU A 222 1.40 -19.20 -9.91
C GLU A 222 1.87 -18.60 -8.57
N VAL A 223 3.16 -18.72 -8.28
CA VAL A 223 3.80 -18.13 -7.10
C VAL A 223 4.42 -16.77 -7.45
N ALA A 224 4.33 -15.81 -6.53
CA ALA A 224 5.02 -14.52 -6.68
C ALA A 224 6.51 -14.69 -6.36
N VAL A 225 7.38 -14.14 -7.21
CA VAL A 225 8.84 -14.32 -7.13
C VAL A 225 9.53 -13.09 -6.53
N PRO A 226 10.71 -13.25 -5.89
CA PRO A 226 11.49 -12.13 -5.36
C PRO A 226 12.24 -11.37 -6.46
N PHE A 227 12.75 -10.19 -6.11
CA PHE A 227 13.54 -9.36 -7.04
C PHE A 227 14.77 -10.06 -7.61
N GLU A 228 15.50 -10.87 -6.85
CA GLU A 228 16.73 -11.51 -7.34
C GLU A 228 16.45 -12.48 -8.50
N SER A 229 15.36 -13.24 -8.42
CA SER A 229 14.92 -14.15 -9.50
C SER A 229 14.51 -13.38 -10.76
N LEU A 230 13.84 -12.23 -10.59
CA LEU A 230 13.54 -11.30 -11.68
C LEU A 230 14.85 -10.78 -12.32
N LEU A 231 15.76 -10.25 -11.50
CA LEU A 231 17.00 -9.64 -11.97
C LEU A 231 17.79 -10.64 -12.83
N ASN A 232 17.92 -11.89 -12.40
CA ASN A 232 18.66 -12.89 -13.16
C ASN A 232 18.12 -13.07 -14.60
N GLN A 233 16.79 -13.13 -14.75
CA GLN A 233 16.16 -13.22 -16.08
C GLN A 233 16.26 -11.91 -16.89
N GLU A 234 16.22 -10.75 -16.24
CA GLU A 234 16.48 -9.46 -16.91
C GLU A 234 17.91 -9.39 -17.44
N LEU A 235 18.91 -9.91 -16.72
CA LEU A 235 20.30 -9.96 -17.17
C LEU A 235 20.48 -10.87 -18.39
N ASP A 236 19.81 -12.03 -18.41
CA ASP A 236 19.76 -12.91 -19.60
C ASP A 236 19.17 -12.17 -20.81
N GLU A 237 18.15 -11.36 -20.58
CA GLU A 237 17.50 -10.59 -21.63
C GLU A 237 18.37 -9.43 -22.15
N VAL A 238 19.08 -8.76 -21.25
CA VAL A 238 20.10 -7.75 -21.60
C VAL A 238 21.21 -8.38 -22.43
N ASP A 239 21.70 -9.56 -22.07
CA ASP A 239 22.76 -10.25 -22.82
C ASP A 239 22.31 -10.62 -24.25
N LYS A 240 21.08 -11.10 -24.41
CA LYS A 240 20.47 -11.33 -25.74
C LYS A 240 20.35 -10.05 -26.54
N SER A 241 19.87 -8.96 -25.93
CA SER A 241 19.73 -7.65 -26.59
C SER A 241 21.10 -7.10 -27.04
N ARG A 242 22.12 -7.17 -26.17
CA ARG A 242 23.51 -6.80 -26.50
C ARG A 242 24.05 -7.59 -27.69
N THR A 243 23.74 -8.89 -27.76
CA THR A 243 24.12 -9.75 -28.88
C THR A 243 23.46 -9.32 -30.19
N LEU A 244 22.16 -9.00 -30.18
CA LEU A 244 21.44 -8.54 -31.37
C LEU A 244 22.04 -7.24 -31.93
N ARG A 245 22.30 -6.26 -31.07
CA ARG A 245 22.87 -4.96 -31.45
C ARG A 245 24.40 -4.91 -31.55
N LYS A 246 25.08 -6.06 -31.41
CA LYS A 246 26.54 -6.22 -31.48
C LYS A 246 27.32 -5.26 -30.55
N PHE A 247 26.82 -5.05 -29.34
CA PHE A 247 27.46 -4.16 -28.36
C PHE A 247 28.27 -4.95 -27.32
N LEU A 248 29.51 -4.52 -27.09
CA LEU A 248 30.37 -4.96 -25.99
C LEU A 248 30.85 -3.72 -25.21
N PRO A 249 30.69 -3.67 -23.88
CA PRO A 249 31.21 -2.56 -23.08
C PRO A 249 32.73 -2.41 -23.24
N GLU A 250 33.22 -1.18 -23.22
CA GLU A 250 34.66 -0.89 -23.23
C GLU A 250 35.36 -1.63 -22.08
N ASN A 251 36.48 -2.29 -22.38
CA ASN A 251 37.26 -3.13 -21.46
C ASN A 251 36.66 -4.52 -21.13
N LEU A 252 35.58 -4.95 -21.78
CA LEU A 252 35.05 -6.32 -21.64
C LEU A 252 35.38 -7.17 -22.89
N SER A 253 36.24 -8.19 -22.74
CA SER A 253 36.51 -9.12 -23.84
C SER A 253 35.36 -10.11 -24.03
N ALA A 254 35.19 -10.66 -25.25
CA ALA A 254 34.17 -11.67 -25.52
C ALA A 254 34.30 -12.92 -24.62
N LEU A 255 35.54 -13.30 -24.27
CA LEU A 255 35.82 -14.38 -23.33
C LEU A 255 35.39 -14.02 -21.90
N ALA A 256 35.60 -12.77 -21.47
CA ALA A 256 35.14 -12.29 -20.17
C ALA A 256 33.61 -12.24 -20.10
N ALA A 257 32.94 -11.79 -21.18
CA ALA A 257 31.47 -11.80 -21.28
C ALA A 257 30.90 -13.21 -21.09
N LYS A 258 31.49 -14.22 -21.73
CA LYS A 258 31.06 -15.62 -21.57
C LYS A 258 31.21 -16.10 -20.13
N LYS A 259 32.34 -15.80 -19.48
CA LYS A 259 32.58 -16.14 -18.06
C LYS A 259 31.59 -15.43 -17.12
N ILE A 260 31.15 -14.22 -17.46
CA ILE A 260 30.17 -13.47 -16.66
C ILE A 260 28.79 -14.13 -16.71
N ASN A 261 28.40 -14.73 -17.84
CA ASN A 261 27.15 -15.47 -17.95
C ASN A 261 27.13 -16.77 -17.13
N ASP A 262 28.29 -17.28 -16.73
CA ASP A 262 28.40 -18.44 -15.84
C ASP A 262 28.26 -18.04 -14.35
N ILE A 263 28.24 -16.74 -14.02
CA ILE A 263 28.06 -16.25 -12.63
C ILE A 263 26.61 -16.46 -12.20
N SER A 264 26.41 -17.27 -11.17
CA SER A 264 25.07 -17.60 -10.66
C SER A 264 24.45 -16.52 -9.76
N ASP A 265 25.23 -15.70 -9.03
CA ASP A 265 24.66 -14.61 -8.21
C ASP A 265 24.25 -13.42 -9.10
N PRO A 266 22.95 -13.07 -9.17
CA PRO A 266 22.48 -12.00 -10.05
C PRO A 266 23.04 -10.62 -9.69
N LEU A 267 23.33 -10.35 -8.41
CA LEU A 267 23.86 -9.04 -8.00
C LEU A 267 25.34 -8.87 -8.33
N GLU A 268 26.11 -9.97 -8.31
CA GLU A 268 27.51 -9.95 -8.74
C GLU A 268 27.60 -9.96 -10.27
N ARG A 269 26.77 -10.76 -10.94
CA ARG A 269 26.65 -10.76 -12.40
C ARG A 269 26.32 -9.36 -12.93
N ALA A 270 25.34 -8.68 -12.34
CA ALA A 270 24.99 -7.30 -12.70
C ALA A 270 26.19 -6.33 -12.59
N LYS A 271 26.98 -6.44 -11.51
CA LYS A 271 28.19 -5.63 -11.30
C LYS A 271 29.25 -5.89 -12.39
N GLN A 272 29.47 -7.16 -12.74
CA GLN A 272 30.47 -7.55 -13.74
C GLN A 272 30.03 -7.22 -15.17
N MET A 273 28.72 -7.22 -15.45
CA MET A 273 28.16 -6.86 -16.76
C MET A 273 28.30 -5.37 -17.11
N LYS A 274 28.73 -4.51 -16.17
CA LYS A 274 28.91 -3.06 -16.37
C LYS A 274 27.67 -2.40 -16.99
N LEU A 275 26.52 -2.63 -16.35
CA LEU A 275 25.22 -2.21 -16.85
C LEU A 275 25.12 -0.68 -16.98
N ARG A 276 24.61 -0.20 -18.12
CA ARG A 276 24.36 1.22 -18.37
C ARG A 276 22.85 1.48 -18.40
N GLY A 277 22.39 2.43 -17.59
CA GLY A 277 21.00 2.84 -17.52
C GLY A 277 20.79 4.30 -17.91
N ILE A 278 19.67 4.60 -18.53
CA ILE A 278 19.17 5.96 -18.73
C ILE A 278 17.87 6.15 -17.95
N ALA A 279 17.74 7.28 -17.25
CA ALA A 279 16.57 7.64 -16.46
C ALA A 279 15.95 8.94 -16.97
N PHE A 280 14.64 8.91 -17.24
CA PHE A 280 13.86 10.09 -17.58
C PHE A 280 12.89 10.43 -16.46
N SER A 281 13.11 11.60 -15.84
CA SER A 281 12.32 12.05 -14.69
C SER A 281 10.89 12.44 -15.05
N GLY A 282 10.04 12.61 -14.05
CA GLY A 282 8.71 13.18 -14.20
C GLY A 282 8.73 14.68 -14.52
N GLY A 283 7.54 15.25 -14.76
CA GLY A 283 7.41 16.64 -15.22
C GLY A 283 6.43 16.85 -16.37
N GLY A 284 5.58 15.86 -16.66
CA GLY A 284 4.57 15.94 -17.72
C GLY A 284 5.18 16.18 -19.10
N ILE A 285 4.47 16.95 -19.94
CA ILE A 285 4.92 17.24 -21.29
C ILE A 285 6.27 17.98 -21.35
N ARG A 286 6.61 18.80 -20.35
CA ARG A 286 7.93 19.45 -20.25
C ARG A 286 9.06 18.42 -20.29
N SER A 287 8.95 17.41 -19.42
CA SER A 287 9.96 16.34 -19.36
C SER A 287 9.99 15.53 -20.65
N ALA A 288 8.83 15.19 -21.23
CA ALA A 288 8.77 14.47 -22.49
C ALA A 288 9.53 15.22 -23.62
N THR A 289 9.32 16.53 -23.72
CA THR A 289 9.88 17.37 -24.78
C THR A 289 11.39 17.63 -24.57
N PHE A 290 11.82 17.90 -23.34
CA PHE A 290 13.24 18.05 -23.02
C PHE A 290 14.03 16.77 -23.33
N ASN A 291 13.50 15.62 -22.89
CA ASN A 291 14.16 14.32 -23.10
C ASN A 291 14.13 13.86 -24.56
N LEU A 292 13.18 14.32 -25.39
CA LEU A 292 13.27 14.16 -26.85
C LEU A 292 14.55 14.81 -27.39
N GLY A 293 14.86 16.03 -26.95
CA GLY A 293 16.10 16.71 -27.30
C GLY A 293 17.36 15.94 -26.89
N VAL A 294 17.34 15.41 -25.66
CA VAL A 294 18.42 14.55 -25.14
C VAL A 294 18.60 13.30 -26.00
N LEU A 295 17.52 12.60 -26.35
CA LEU A 295 17.57 11.42 -27.23
C LEU A 295 18.19 11.76 -28.58
N GLN A 296 17.80 12.89 -29.20
CA GLN A 296 18.38 13.36 -30.46
C GLN A 296 19.89 13.61 -30.33
N LYS A 297 20.33 14.20 -29.21
CA LYS A 297 21.76 14.46 -28.97
C LYS A 297 22.55 13.16 -28.73
N LEU A 298 22.02 12.23 -27.94
CA LEU A 298 22.62 10.90 -27.77
C LEU A 298 22.71 10.13 -29.08
N SER A 299 21.74 10.33 -29.97
CA SER A 299 21.71 9.78 -31.33
C SER A 299 22.84 10.32 -32.19
N GLU A 300 23.05 11.64 -32.19
CA GLU A 300 24.16 12.30 -32.89
C GLU A 300 25.52 11.82 -32.36
N MET A 301 25.61 11.57 -31.06
CA MET A 301 26.81 11.05 -30.41
C MET A 301 26.98 9.53 -30.56
N LYS A 302 26.04 8.85 -31.23
CA LYS A 302 25.98 7.40 -31.40
C LYS A 302 26.05 6.63 -30.08
N GLN A 303 25.46 7.15 -29.00
CA GLN A 303 25.52 6.52 -27.67
C GLN A 303 24.29 5.67 -27.33
N LEU A 304 23.18 5.78 -28.09
CA LEU A 304 21.92 5.08 -27.79
C LEU A 304 22.07 3.56 -27.70
N HIS A 305 22.92 2.96 -28.55
CA HIS A 305 23.16 1.51 -28.59
C HIS A 305 23.84 0.96 -27.32
N SER A 306 24.43 1.83 -26.49
CA SER A 306 25.21 1.43 -25.31
C SER A 306 24.38 1.22 -24.04
N TYR A 307 23.12 1.65 -24.01
CA TYR A 307 22.26 1.57 -22.82
C TYR A 307 21.53 0.22 -22.73
N ASP A 308 21.59 -0.41 -21.57
CA ASP A 308 20.96 -1.71 -21.28
C ASP A 308 19.56 -1.54 -20.69
N PHE A 309 19.34 -0.49 -19.89
CA PHE A 309 18.07 -0.19 -19.25
C PHE A 309 17.59 1.22 -19.56
N ILE A 310 16.27 1.36 -19.73
CA ILE A 310 15.60 2.66 -19.76
C ILE A 310 14.54 2.69 -18.65
N SER A 311 14.74 3.58 -17.69
CA SER A 311 13.87 3.74 -16.53
C SER A 311 13.12 5.06 -16.64
N THR A 312 11.80 5.02 -16.51
CA THR A 312 10.96 6.17 -16.83
C THR A 312 9.90 6.42 -15.77
N VAL A 313 9.57 7.69 -15.57
CA VAL A 313 8.56 8.15 -14.62
C VAL A 313 7.72 9.24 -15.27
N SER A 314 6.40 9.16 -15.15
CA SER A 314 5.47 10.23 -15.54
C SER A 314 5.71 10.75 -16.96
N GLY A 315 6.00 12.05 -17.12
CA GLY A 315 6.37 12.67 -18.40
C GLY A 315 7.54 11.99 -19.13
N GLY A 316 8.55 11.52 -18.40
CA GLY A 316 9.63 10.70 -18.96
C GLY A 316 9.13 9.36 -19.50
N GLY A 317 8.04 8.83 -18.91
CA GLY A 317 7.31 7.67 -19.42
C GLY A 317 6.64 7.91 -20.77
N TYR A 318 6.20 9.15 -21.06
CA TYR A 318 5.59 9.47 -22.36
C TYR A 318 6.60 9.31 -23.50
N ILE A 319 7.75 9.98 -23.37
CA ILE A 319 8.78 9.97 -24.40
C ILE A 319 9.56 8.66 -24.42
N GLY A 320 9.78 8.02 -23.27
CA GLY A 320 10.41 6.71 -23.20
C GLY A 320 9.55 5.65 -23.89
N SER A 321 8.23 5.66 -23.68
CA SER A 321 7.32 4.75 -24.37
C SER A 321 7.25 5.04 -25.87
N TRP A 322 7.26 6.31 -26.28
CA TRP A 322 7.40 6.70 -27.69
C TRP A 322 8.68 6.12 -28.30
N PHE A 323 9.84 6.33 -27.67
CA PHE A 323 11.14 5.83 -28.14
C PHE A 323 11.14 4.30 -28.27
N ILE A 324 10.71 3.59 -27.24
CA ILE A 324 10.63 2.13 -27.21
C ILE A 324 9.68 1.60 -28.28
N SER A 325 8.52 2.24 -28.46
CA SER A 325 7.54 1.84 -29.48
C SER A 325 8.07 2.06 -30.91
N TRP A 326 8.80 3.15 -31.13
CA TRP A 326 9.41 3.44 -32.43
C TRP A 326 10.50 2.43 -32.73
N LEU A 327 11.36 2.15 -31.75
CA LEU A 327 12.41 1.16 -31.86
C LEU A 327 11.86 -0.24 -32.16
N LYS A 328 10.78 -0.64 -31.47
CA LYS A 328 10.11 -1.91 -31.74
C LYS A 328 9.57 -2.02 -33.17
N ARG A 329 9.09 -0.92 -33.74
CA ARG A 329 8.51 -0.88 -35.09
C ARG A 329 9.57 -0.78 -36.20
N VAL A 330 10.69 -0.11 -35.93
CA VAL A 330 11.83 -0.04 -36.84
C VAL A 330 12.62 -1.36 -36.82
N GLY A 331 12.76 -1.96 -35.64
CA GLY A 331 13.46 -3.23 -35.42
C GLY A 331 14.97 -3.08 -35.26
N SER A 332 15.55 -1.92 -35.54
CA SER A 332 16.98 -1.67 -35.39
C SER A 332 17.29 -0.36 -34.67
N ILE A 333 18.17 -0.43 -33.66
CA ILE A 333 18.61 0.75 -32.90
C ILE A 333 19.48 1.70 -33.72
N ASP A 334 20.29 1.16 -34.63
CA ASP A 334 21.15 1.95 -35.51
C ASP A 334 20.32 2.74 -36.53
N GLN A 335 19.32 2.11 -37.13
CA GLN A 335 18.39 2.78 -38.04
C GLN A 335 17.63 3.89 -37.31
N LEU A 336 17.09 3.61 -36.12
CA LEU A 336 16.42 4.63 -35.33
C LEU A 336 17.39 5.77 -34.94
N SER A 337 18.65 5.45 -34.66
CA SER A 337 19.68 6.45 -34.35
C SER A 337 19.96 7.38 -35.54
N LEU A 338 19.85 6.89 -36.77
CA LEU A 338 19.95 7.74 -37.97
C LEU A 338 18.71 8.65 -38.12
N LEU A 339 17.51 8.11 -37.88
CA LEU A 339 16.25 8.86 -37.97
C LEU A 339 16.12 9.96 -36.91
N LEU A 340 16.62 9.71 -35.70
CA LEU A 340 16.63 10.71 -34.61
C LEU A 340 17.71 11.79 -34.81
N ASN A 341 18.76 11.50 -35.57
CA ASN A 341 19.86 12.44 -35.79
C ASN A 341 19.45 13.50 -36.81
N SER A 342 19.22 14.73 -36.32
CA SER A 342 18.79 15.86 -37.15
C SER A 342 19.82 16.31 -38.19
N ARG A 343 21.09 15.89 -38.09
CA ARG A 343 22.13 16.20 -39.10
C ARG A 343 22.08 15.26 -40.29
N GLU A 344 21.70 14.00 -40.05
CA GLU A 344 21.64 12.95 -41.08
C GLU A 344 20.24 12.91 -41.73
N SER A 345 19.19 13.11 -40.93
CA SER A 345 17.80 13.15 -41.39
C SER A 345 17.28 14.58 -41.46
N ALA A 346 17.83 15.37 -42.39
CA ALA A 346 17.60 16.82 -42.46
C ALA A 346 16.25 17.22 -43.08
N ASP A 347 15.61 16.36 -43.87
CA ASP A 347 14.30 16.66 -44.47
C ASP A 347 13.18 16.58 -43.41
N PRO A 348 12.58 17.70 -42.99
CA PRO A 348 11.53 17.69 -41.99
C PRO A 348 10.19 17.12 -42.50
N MET A 349 10.02 17.00 -43.82
CA MET A 349 8.81 16.49 -44.46
C MET A 349 8.88 15.00 -44.78
N ALA A 350 10.07 14.40 -44.72
CA ALA A 350 10.27 12.98 -44.93
C ALA A 350 9.37 12.15 -44.00
N GLU A 351 8.76 11.11 -44.55
CA GLU A 351 7.87 10.21 -43.80
C GLU A 351 8.61 9.52 -42.65
N GLU A 352 9.92 9.31 -42.79
CA GLU A 352 10.76 8.66 -41.80
C GLU A 352 10.96 9.52 -40.52
N VAL A 353 10.88 10.85 -40.63
CA VAL A 353 11.00 11.81 -39.50
C VAL A 353 9.61 12.23 -38.98
N ARG A 354 8.53 11.72 -39.59
CA ARG A 354 7.15 12.02 -39.21
C ARG A 354 6.85 11.81 -37.72
N PRO A 355 7.39 10.81 -37.00
CA PRO A 355 7.11 10.64 -35.57
C PRO A 355 7.46 11.88 -34.73
N ILE A 356 8.51 12.62 -35.09
CA ILE A 356 8.89 13.87 -34.41
C ILE A 356 7.93 15.00 -34.78
N ARG A 357 7.58 15.13 -36.07
CA ARG A 357 6.58 16.10 -36.53
C ARG A 357 5.20 15.87 -35.90
N TRP A 358 4.82 14.61 -35.71
CA TRP A 358 3.57 14.25 -35.05
C TRP A 358 3.57 14.70 -33.58
N LEU A 359 4.66 14.51 -32.84
CA LEU A 359 4.74 15.02 -31.47
C LEU A 359 4.59 16.54 -31.39
N ARG A 360 5.09 17.30 -32.38
CA ARG A 360 4.85 18.75 -32.48
C ARG A 360 3.38 19.08 -32.69
N MET A 361 2.71 18.38 -33.61
CA MET A 361 1.27 18.57 -33.88
C MET A 361 0.39 18.22 -32.66
N TYR A 362 0.88 17.34 -31.79
CA TYR A 362 0.22 16.91 -30.56
C TYR A 362 0.92 17.49 -29.31
N SER A 363 1.59 18.64 -29.42
CA SER A 363 2.13 19.40 -28.27
C SER A 363 1.02 19.75 -27.27
N ASN A 364 -0.23 19.76 -27.72
CA ASN A 364 -1.41 19.66 -26.88
C ASN A 364 -2.10 18.29 -27.07
N TYR A 365 -1.66 17.28 -26.32
CA TYR A 365 -2.16 15.91 -26.51
C TYR A 365 -3.59 15.69 -25.98
N LEU A 366 -4.03 16.48 -24.99
CA LEU A 366 -5.36 16.37 -24.38
C LEU A 366 -6.45 16.93 -25.30
N SER A 367 -6.20 18.08 -25.93
CA SER A 367 -7.11 18.74 -26.87
C SER A 367 -6.31 19.48 -27.95
N PRO A 368 -5.88 18.78 -29.03
CA PRO A 368 -5.07 19.38 -30.10
C PRO A 368 -5.69 20.65 -30.67
N ASN A 369 -7.01 20.69 -30.79
CA ASN A 369 -7.78 21.90 -31.05
C ASN A 369 -8.24 22.49 -29.72
N THR A 370 -7.68 23.62 -29.30
CA THR A 370 -7.97 24.28 -28.01
C THR A 370 -9.20 25.18 -28.02
N GLY A 371 -9.83 25.38 -29.19
CA GLY A 371 -11.04 26.19 -29.28
C GLY A 371 -12.15 25.65 -28.38
N ILE A 372 -12.80 26.53 -27.62
CA ILE A 372 -13.93 26.17 -26.72
C ILE A 372 -15.06 25.48 -27.50
N MET A 373 -15.21 25.79 -28.79
CA MET A 373 -16.19 25.18 -29.70
C MET A 373 -15.65 23.97 -30.47
N SER A 374 -14.44 23.49 -30.15
CA SER A 374 -13.86 22.30 -30.77
C SER A 374 -14.53 21.03 -30.24
N ALA A 375 -14.68 20.03 -31.12
CA ALA A 375 -15.21 18.73 -30.74
C ALA A 375 -14.36 18.05 -29.64
N ASP A 376 -13.04 18.26 -29.63
CA ASP A 376 -12.14 17.67 -28.62
C ASP A 376 -12.36 18.24 -27.22
N SER A 377 -12.51 19.56 -27.09
CA SER A 377 -12.77 20.22 -25.80
C SER A 377 -14.13 19.82 -25.23
N TRP A 378 -15.18 19.77 -26.07
CA TRP A 378 -16.49 19.26 -25.67
C TRP A 378 -16.46 17.78 -25.30
N THR A 379 -15.72 16.95 -26.05
CA THR A 379 -15.57 15.52 -25.74
C THR A 379 -14.91 15.33 -24.37
N MET A 380 -13.88 16.11 -24.04
CA MET A 380 -13.23 16.07 -22.73
C MET A 380 -14.21 16.46 -21.61
N GLY A 381 -14.87 17.61 -21.75
CA GLY A 381 -15.83 18.11 -20.76
C GLY A 381 -17.02 17.17 -20.55
N LEU A 382 -17.62 16.67 -21.63
CA LEU A 382 -18.77 15.76 -21.58
C LEU A 382 -18.38 14.37 -21.07
N THR A 383 -17.20 13.86 -21.39
CA THR A 383 -16.72 12.58 -20.85
C THR A 383 -16.52 12.67 -19.34
N TRP A 384 -15.88 13.75 -18.88
CA TRP A 384 -15.73 14.02 -17.45
C TRP A 384 -17.09 14.17 -16.76
N LEU A 385 -17.99 14.99 -17.31
CA LEU A 385 -19.33 15.23 -16.75
C LEU A 385 -20.12 13.93 -16.67
N ARG A 386 -20.21 13.16 -17.77
CA ARG A 386 -20.88 11.86 -17.82
C ARG A 386 -20.36 10.92 -16.74
N ASN A 387 -19.05 10.72 -16.66
CA ASN A 387 -18.45 9.79 -15.70
C ASN A 387 -18.65 10.27 -14.25
N THR A 388 -18.57 11.58 -14.01
CA THR A 388 -18.83 12.19 -12.69
C THR A 388 -20.28 11.99 -12.26
N LEU A 389 -21.25 12.25 -13.14
CA LEU A 389 -22.67 12.05 -12.87
C LEU A 389 -23.00 10.57 -12.59
N ILE A 390 -22.37 9.64 -13.32
CA ILE A 390 -22.54 8.20 -13.06
C ILE A 390 -22.07 7.84 -11.65
N ASN A 391 -20.85 8.25 -11.25
CA ASN A 391 -20.34 7.97 -9.91
C ASN A 391 -21.17 8.63 -8.81
N GLN A 392 -21.60 9.88 -9.02
CA GLN A 392 -22.47 10.59 -8.09
C GLN A 392 -23.84 9.93 -7.95
N ALA A 393 -24.43 9.44 -9.06
CA ALA A 393 -25.70 8.73 -9.02
C ALA A 393 -25.63 7.47 -8.15
N ILE A 394 -24.56 6.66 -8.25
CA ILE A 394 -24.37 5.49 -7.38
C ILE A 394 -24.24 5.91 -5.91
N LEU A 395 -23.47 6.96 -5.61
CA LEU A 395 -23.32 7.46 -4.25
C LEU A 395 -24.65 7.97 -3.69
N VAL A 396 -25.47 8.64 -4.51
CA VAL A 396 -26.81 9.09 -4.12
C VAL A 396 -27.73 7.90 -3.88
N LEU A 397 -27.69 6.87 -4.72
CA LEU A 397 -28.46 5.63 -4.52
C LEU A 397 -28.06 4.90 -3.24
N LEU A 398 -26.75 4.80 -2.95
CA LEU A 398 -26.24 4.29 -1.68
C LEU A 398 -26.79 5.09 -0.50
N LEU A 399 -26.72 6.42 -0.59
CA LEU A 399 -27.23 7.30 0.45
C LEU A 399 -28.75 7.13 0.64
N CYS A 400 -29.53 7.07 -0.45
CA CYS A 400 -30.96 6.82 -0.40
C CYS A 400 -31.28 5.46 0.24
N SER A 401 -30.52 4.40 -0.08
CA SER A 401 -30.65 3.09 0.53
C SER A 401 -30.40 3.14 2.05
N MET A 402 -29.35 3.85 2.49
CA MET A 402 -29.03 4.04 3.91
C MET A 402 -30.09 4.86 4.65
N LEU A 403 -30.55 5.98 4.07
CA LEU A 403 -31.58 6.84 4.66
C LEU A 403 -32.94 6.11 4.71
N SER A 404 -33.27 5.32 3.68
CA SER A 404 -34.46 4.46 3.66
C SER A 404 -34.40 3.37 4.73
N ALA A 405 -33.24 2.74 4.92
CA ALA A 405 -33.04 1.74 5.98
C ALA A 405 -33.23 2.36 7.37
N ILE A 406 -32.79 3.60 7.59
CA ILE A 406 -33.01 4.31 8.86
C ILE A 406 -34.48 4.66 9.06
N ALA A 407 -35.18 5.08 8.01
CA ALA A 407 -36.62 5.31 8.08
C ALA A 407 -37.36 4.02 8.44
N LEU A 408 -37.00 2.88 7.83
CA LEU A 408 -37.53 1.57 8.20
C LEU A 408 -37.27 1.22 9.67
N VAL A 409 -36.05 1.47 10.17
CA VAL A 409 -35.68 1.23 11.57
C VAL A 409 -36.49 2.13 12.52
N PHE A 410 -36.77 3.38 12.13
CA PHE A 410 -37.66 4.28 12.87
C PHE A 410 -39.09 3.74 12.92
N GLU A 411 -39.64 3.25 11.80
CA GLU A 411 -40.99 2.67 11.78
C GLU A 411 -41.09 1.43 12.67
N PHE A 412 -40.08 0.55 12.64
CA PHE A 412 -40.01 -0.58 13.58
C PHE A 412 -39.97 -0.09 15.02
N TRP A 413 -39.10 0.86 15.35
CA TRP A 413 -39.02 1.45 16.68
C TRP A 413 -40.34 2.07 17.13
N ASN A 414 -41.02 2.77 16.22
CA ASN A 414 -42.26 3.46 16.51
C ASN A 414 -43.39 2.50 16.85
N ASN A 415 -43.43 1.34 16.20
CA ASN A 415 -44.47 0.32 16.36
C ASN A 415 -44.17 -0.71 17.46
N ILE A 416 -42.98 -0.69 18.06
CA ILE A 416 -42.71 -1.48 19.27
C ILE A 416 -43.59 -0.93 20.40
N SER A 417 -44.56 -1.74 20.83
CA SER A 417 -45.36 -1.52 22.02
C SER A 417 -45.07 -2.62 23.02
N PHE A 418 -44.80 -2.24 24.26
CA PHE A 418 -44.68 -3.17 25.37
C PHE A 418 -45.99 -3.19 26.14
N THR A 419 -46.40 -4.37 26.62
CA THR A 419 -47.55 -4.49 27.51
C THR A 419 -47.23 -3.82 28.84
N ASN A 420 -48.07 -2.87 29.26
CA ASN A 420 -47.91 -2.18 30.53
C ASN A 420 -47.90 -3.18 31.70
N ASN A 421 -47.09 -2.86 32.73
CA ASN A 421 -46.92 -3.57 34.02
C ASN A 421 -45.74 -4.55 34.09
N PHE A 422 -44.51 -4.08 33.88
CA PHE A 422 -43.34 -4.82 34.36
C PHE A 422 -43.27 -4.76 35.89
N HIS A 423 -43.45 -5.89 36.56
CA HIS A 423 -43.18 -6.00 38.00
C HIS A 423 -41.66 -5.89 38.27
N PHE A 424 -41.28 -5.45 39.47
CA PHE A 424 -39.87 -5.32 39.92
C PHE A 424 -38.98 -6.50 39.49
N GLN A 425 -39.48 -7.73 39.65
CA GLN A 425 -38.75 -8.95 39.32
C GLN A 425 -38.51 -9.11 37.81
N GLN A 426 -39.49 -8.77 36.97
CA GLN A 426 -39.35 -8.87 35.51
C GLN A 426 -38.34 -7.84 35.00
N LEU A 427 -38.44 -6.60 35.49
CA LEU A 427 -37.50 -5.53 35.12
C LEU A 427 -36.07 -5.85 35.56
N PHE A 428 -35.90 -6.41 36.76
CA PHE A 428 -34.60 -6.90 37.23
C PHE A 428 -34.03 -7.97 36.29
N TRP A 429 -34.79 -9.02 35.96
CA TRP A 429 -34.28 -10.12 35.12
C TRP A 429 -33.95 -9.69 33.69
N TRP A 430 -34.77 -8.83 33.07
CA TRP A 430 -34.48 -8.28 31.75
C TRP A 430 -33.23 -7.42 31.76
N THR A 431 -33.12 -6.50 32.72
CA THR A 431 -31.94 -5.63 32.88
C THR A 431 -30.69 -6.46 33.17
N PHE A 432 -30.82 -7.45 34.04
CA PHE A 432 -29.74 -8.38 34.40
C PHE A 432 -29.26 -9.17 33.17
N LEU A 433 -30.17 -9.72 32.37
CA LEU A 433 -29.84 -10.45 31.14
C LEU A 433 -29.08 -9.55 30.16
N ILE A 434 -29.59 -8.34 29.91
CA ILE A 434 -29.00 -7.37 28.97
C ILE A 434 -27.57 -7.01 29.39
N LEU A 435 -27.40 -6.63 30.66
CA LEU A 435 -26.12 -6.19 31.19
C LEU A 435 -25.13 -7.35 31.37
N CYS A 436 -25.59 -8.56 31.69
CA CYS A 436 -24.73 -9.73 31.81
C CYS A 436 -24.17 -10.19 30.46
N ILE A 437 -24.97 -10.15 29.38
CA ILE A 437 -24.47 -10.44 28.03
C ILE A 437 -23.41 -9.40 27.64
N GLY A 438 -23.67 -8.11 27.89
CA GLY A 438 -22.69 -7.05 27.67
C GLY A 438 -21.41 -7.23 28.49
N ALA A 439 -21.53 -7.57 29.77
CA ALA A 439 -20.42 -7.86 30.67
C ALA A 439 -19.62 -9.09 30.23
N ALA A 440 -20.27 -10.14 29.71
CA ALA A 440 -19.61 -11.34 29.19
C ALA A 440 -18.79 -11.05 27.91
N ILE A 441 -19.35 -10.28 26.98
CA ILE A 441 -18.66 -9.84 25.76
C ILE A 441 -17.45 -8.96 26.13
N THR A 442 -17.69 -7.97 27.00
CA THR A 442 -16.68 -7.01 27.46
C THR A 442 -15.54 -7.71 28.21
N SER A 443 -15.85 -8.58 29.19
CA SER A 443 -14.83 -9.34 29.92
C SER A 443 -14.04 -10.29 29.02
N SER A 444 -14.69 -10.92 28.04
CA SER A 444 -14.02 -11.72 27.01
C SER A 444 -13.07 -10.88 26.14
N GLY A 445 -13.47 -9.66 25.81
CA GLY A 445 -12.65 -8.69 25.10
C GLY A 445 -11.44 -8.21 25.92
N MET A 446 -11.58 -8.01 27.22
CA MET A 446 -10.49 -7.57 28.08
C MET A 446 -9.40 -8.63 28.30
N ARG A 447 -9.78 -9.92 28.28
CA ARG A 447 -8.86 -11.06 28.43
C ARG A 447 -7.82 -11.18 27.30
N LEU A 448 -7.94 -10.37 26.24
CA LEU A 448 -6.97 -10.26 25.14
C LEU A 448 -5.59 -9.78 25.61
N TYR A 449 -5.51 -8.93 26.64
CA TYR A 449 -4.26 -8.30 27.09
C TYR A 449 -3.44 -9.19 28.05
N ASP A 450 -4.07 -10.14 28.74
CA ASP A 450 -3.39 -11.01 29.72
C ASP A 450 -2.61 -12.17 29.09
N ARG A 451 -2.55 -12.24 27.76
CA ARG A 451 -2.01 -13.40 27.04
C ARG A 451 -0.69 -13.03 26.36
N GLU A 452 0.43 -13.41 26.99
CA GLU A 452 1.73 -13.50 26.29
C GLU A 452 1.63 -14.43 25.06
N TYR A 453 0.72 -15.41 25.07
CA TYR A 453 0.40 -16.28 23.93
C TYR A 453 -1.10 -16.67 23.94
N ALA A 454 -1.79 -16.53 22.80
CA ALA A 454 -3.20 -16.92 22.69
C ALA A 454 -3.36 -18.43 22.47
N PRO A 455 -4.01 -19.20 23.37
CA PRO A 455 -4.34 -20.60 23.10
C PRO A 455 -5.32 -20.76 21.93
N PRO A 456 -5.28 -21.88 21.19
CA PRO A 456 -6.08 -22.11 19.99
C PRO A 456 -7.42 -22.64 20.48
N SER A 457 -8.28 -21.73 20.87
CA SER A 457 -9.69 -22.02 21.08
C SER A 457 -10.35 -22.30 19.71
N LYS A 458 -11.19 -23.34 19.62
CA LYS A 458 -12.09 -23.59 18.46
C LYS A 458 -12.94 -22.34 18.14
N TYR A 459 -13.20 -21.51 19.14
CA TYR A 459 -13.90 -20.25 19.02
C TYR A 459 -12.90 -19.09 19.28
N LYS A 460 -12.37 -18.49 18.21
CA LYS A 460 -11.44 -17.35 18.25
C LYS A 460 -12.11 -16.02 18.69
N PHE A 461 -13.02 -16.06 19.64
CA PHE A 461 -13.70 -14.85 20.12
C PHE A 461 -12.68 -13.85 20.71
N GLY A 462 -11.74 -14.34 21.52
CA GLY A 462 -10.72 -13.51 22.20
C GLY A 462 -9.47 -13.17 21.37
N SER A 463 -9.49 -13.19 20.04
CA SER A 463 -8.41 -12.66 19.17
C SER A 463 -8.95 -11.81 18.01
N SER A 464 -10.26 -11.55 17.98
CA SER A 464 -10.93 -11.07 16.79
C SER A 464 -11.07 -9.55 16.81
N LYS A 465 -10.76 -8.91 15.69
CA LYS A 465 -11.06 -7.49 15.43
C LYS A 465 -12.57 -7.17 15.52
N TYR A 466 -13.42 -8.20 15.64
CA TYR A 466 -14.87 -8.11 15.68
C TYR A 466 -15.43 -7.93 17.09
N MET A 467 -14.64 -8.13 18.16
CA MET A 467 -15.16 -8.01 19.53
C MET A 467 -15.70 -6.60 19.86
N PRO A 468 -14.99 -5.50 19.55
CA PRO A 468 -15.54 -4.16 19.76
C PRO A 468 -16.80 -3.89 18.92
N ALA A 469 -16.89 -4.47 17.72
CA ALA A 469 -18.06 -4.33 16.85
C ALA A 469 -19.26 -5.09 17.42
N LEU A 470 -19.06 -6.30 17.95
CA LEU A 470 -20.10 -7.08 18.63
C LEU A 470 -20.61 -6.36 19.88
N LEU A 471 -19.70 -5.78 20.67
CA LEU A 471 -20.07 -5.01 21.86
C LEU A 471 -20.83 -3.74 21.50
N LEU A 472 -20.38 -3.01 20.48
CA LEU A 472 -21.10 -1.85 19.96
C LEU A 472 -22.49 -2.23 19.45
N PHE A 473 -22.60 -3.33 18.71
CA PHE A 473 -23.89 -3.85 18.23
C PHE A 473 -24.83 -4.18 19.39
N TRP A 474 -24.34 -4.91 20.40
CA TRP A 474 -25.13 -5.26 21.58
C TRP A 474 -25.57 -4.02 22.35
N ALA A 475 -24.64 -3.09 22.61
CA ALA A 475 -24.94 -1.85 23.31
C ALA A 475 -25.94 -0.98 22.52
N ALA A 476 -25.81 -0.88 21.20
CA ALA A 476 -26.75 -0.15 20.36
C ALA A 476 -28.13 -0.82 20.33
N ALA A 477 -28.18 -2.15 20.22
CA ALA A 477 -29.43 -2.92 20.24
C ALA A 477 -30.15 -2.83 21.59
N SER A 478 -29.42 -2.93 22.70
CA SER A 478 -30.00 -2.77 24.04
C SER A 478 -30.50 -1.34 24.25
N SER A 479 -29.71 -0.33 23.87
CA SER A 479 -30.12 1.08 23.96
C SER A 479 -31.33 1.39 23.07
N PHE A 480 -31.44 0.75 21.90
CA PHE A 480 -32.60 0.86 21.01
C PHE A 480 -33.87 0.30 21.65
N LEU A 481 -33.80 -0.88 22.26
CA LEU A 481 -34.94 -1.50 22.93
C LEU A 481 -35.36 -0.73 24.18
N ILE A 482 -34.38 -0.27 24.98
CA ILE A 482 -34.66 0.52 26.18
C ILE A 482 -35.28 1.87 25.80
N SER A 483 -34.84 2.52 24.71
CA SER A 483 -35.47 3.78 24.26
C SER A 483 -36.90 3.56 23.75
N ALA A 484 -37.17 2.44 23.07
CA ALA A 484 -38.51 2.07 22.65
C ALA A 484 -39.43 1.81 23.85
N TRP A 485 -38.94 1.10 24.87
CA TRP A 485 -39.67 0.84 26.10
C TRP A 485 -39.94 2.14 26.89
N MET A 486 -38.94 3.00 27.06
CA MET A 486 -39.13 4.32 27.69
C MET A 486 -40.19 5.14 26.95
N LYS A 487 -40.19 5.10 25.61
CA LYS A 487 -41.21 5.78 24.77
C LYS A 487 -42.61 5.23 25.02
N SER A 488 -42.81 3.90 25.09
CA SER A 488 -44.14 3.32 25.35
C SER A 488 -44.69 3.71 26.73
N GLU A 489 -43.82 3.97 27.69
CA GLU A 489 -44.19 4.32 29.07
C GLU A 489 -44.40 5.84 29.28
N LEU A 490 -43.95 6.70 28.36
CA LEU A 490 -44.11 8.17 28.44
C LEU A 490 -45.56 8.66 28.68
N PRO A 491 -46.63 8.04 28.15
CA PRO A 491 -48.01 8.44 28.44
C PRO A 491 -48.43 8.24 29.89
N PHE A 492 -47.78 7.35 30.65
CA PHE A 492 -48.19 6.95 31.99
C PHE A 492 -47.44 7.69 33.11
N LEU A 493 -46.42 8.49 32.77
CA LEU A 493 -45.58 9.23 33.72
C LEU A 493 -46.32 10.25 34.60
N ASN A 494 -47.42 10.82 34.11
CA ASN A 494 -48.24 11.81 34.85
C ASN A 494 -49.38 11.15 35.63
N SER A 495 -49.47 9.82 35.64
CA SER A 495 -50.45 9.10 36.46
C SER A 495 -49.94 8.96 37.90
N ALA A 496 -50.83 9.14 38.89
CA ALA A 496 -50.52 8.99 40.31
C ALA A 496 -50.05 7.57 40.72
N SER A 497 -50.08 6.61 39.80
CA SER A 497 -49.74 5.20 39.97
C SER A 497 -48.29 4.83 39.62
N PHE A 498 -47.47 5.75 39.09
CA PHE A 498 -46.12 5.43 38.61
C PHE A 498 -45.03 5.75 39.65
N ASP A 499 -44.62 4.75 40.45
CA ASP A 499 -43.53 4.89 41.42
C ASP A 499 -42.15 4.72 40.76
N LYS A 500 -41.38 5.81 40.66
CA LYS A 500 -40.02 5.83 40.07
C LYS A 500 -39.06 4.84 40.74
N ASN A 501 -39.29 4.50 42.01
CA ASN A 501 -38.48 3.56 42.76
C ASN A 501 -38.59 2.12 42.24
N THR A 502 -39.72 1.77 41.63
CA THR A 502 -39.95 0.44 41.04
C THR A 502 -39.04 0.15 39.85
N ILE A 503 -38.41 1.18 39.28
CA ILE A 503 -37.51 1.08 38.11
C ILE A 503 -36.05 1.29 38.51
N ILE A 504 -35.77 2.28 39.36
CA ILE A 504 -34.40 2.68 39.72
C ILE A 504 -33.69 1.57 40.51
N TYR A 505 -34.35 1.01 41.53
CA TYR A 505 -33.75 0.00 42.40
C TYR A 505 -33.41 -1.33 41.69
N PRO A 506 -34.30 -1.96 40.92
CA PRO A 506 -33.94 -3.20 40.23
C PRO A 506 -32.88 -2.97 39.14
N THR A 507 -32.88 -1.80 38.49
CA THR A 507 -31.86 -1.43 37.49
C THR A 507 -30.48 -1.27 38.13
N ALA A 508 -30.39 -0.53 39.24
CA ALA A 508 -29.13 -0.33 39.98
C ALA A 508 -28.58 -1.65 40.53
N LEU A 509 -29.46 -2.53 41.04
CA LEU A 509 -29.06 -3.85 41.54
C LEU A 509 -28.55 -4.76 40.42
N ALA A 510 -29.24 -4.82 39.28
CA ALA A 510 -28.80 -5.60 38.12
C ALA A 510 -27.46 -5.08 37.57
N ALA A 511 -27.28 -3.76 37.50
CA ALA A 511 -26.04 -3.13 37.06
C ALA A 511 -24.86 -3.44 38.00
N LEU A 512 -25.09 -3.42 39.31
CA LEU A 512 -24.07 -3.78 40.31
C LEU A 512 -23.56 -5.21 40.07
N ILE A 513 -24.47 -6.18 39.91
CA ILE A 513 -24.10 -7.57 39.70
C ILE A 513 -23.34 -7.73 38.37
N ALA A 514 -23.81 -7.10 37.29
CA ALA A 514 -23.13 -7.13 36.00
C ALA A 514 -21.72 -6.52 36.05
N MET A 515 -21.53 -5.42 36.79
CA MET A 515 -20.22 -4.77 36.98
C MET A 515 -19.25 -5.63 37.79
N LEU A 516 -19.75 -6.40 38.77
CA LEU A 516 -18.96 -7.37 39.54
C LEU A 516 -18.57 -8.57 38.68
N ILE A 517 -19.50 -9.13 37.89
CA ILE A 517 -19.23 -10.17 36.89
C ILE A 517 -18.14 -9.70 35.93
N LEU A 518 -18.28 -8.49 35.39
CA LEU A 518 -17.28 -7.88 34.52
C LEU A 518 -15.90 -7.81 35.19
N ALA A 519 -15.80 -7.40 36.46
CA ALA A 519 -14.54 -7.30 37.19
C ALA A 519 -13.86 -8.67 37.36
N PHE A 520 -14.67 -9.66 37.77
CA PHE A 520 -14.24 -11.02 38.03
C PHE A 520 -13.80 -11.72 36.76
N PHE A 521 -14.66 -11.76 35.74
CA PHE A 521 -14.32 -12.38 34.46
C PHE A 521 -13.27 -11.54 33.71
N GLY A 522 -13.27 -10.22 33.81
CA GLY A 522 -12.25 -9.34 33.22
C GLY A 522 -10.86 -9.41 33.87
N ARG A 523 -10.73 -10.21 34.95
CA ARG A 523 -9.46 -10.51 35.64
C ARG A 523 -8.76 -9.29 36.21
N TYR A 524 -9.51 -8.35 36.79
CA TYR A 524 -8.91 -7.13 37.34
C TYR A 524 -7.90 -7.39 38.48
N TYR A 525 -7.94 -8.58 39.08
CA TYR A 525 -7.09 -8.99 40.22
C TYR A 525 -5.71 -9.57 39.85
N LEU A 526 -5.38 -9.82 38.58
CA LEU A 526 -4.21 -10.63 38.17
C LEU A 526 -2.83 -9.92 38.11
N ARG A 527 -2.67 -8.70 38.65
CA ARG A 527 -1.37 -7.98 38.65
C ARG A 527 -0.57 -8.19 39.95
N SER A 528 0.74 -8.44 39.84
CA SER A 528 1.65 -8.74 40.98
C SER A 528 1.70 -7.64 42.05
N ARG A 529 1.35 -6.40 41.69
CA ARG A 529 1.31 -5.24 42.61
C ARG A 529 0.34 -5.40 43.79
N PHE A 530 -0.62 -6.32 43.72
CA PHE A 530 -1.72 -6.42 44.70
C PHE A 530 -1.86 -7.80 45.37
N ALA A 531 -0.88 -8.70 45.19
CA ALA A 531 -0.93 -10.07 45.73
C ALA A 531 -1.10 -10.11 47.26
N ASN A 532 -0.60 -9.11 47.99
CA ASN A 532 -0.68 -9.03 49.46
C ASN A 532 -1.88 -8.21 50.00
N GLN A 533 -2.75 -7.65 49.16
CA GLN A 533 -3.89 -6.79 49.59
C GLN A 533 -5.22 -7.13 48.87
N GLN A 534 -5.45 -8.42 48.63
CA GLN A 534 -6.56 -8.87 47.78
C GLN A 534 -7.95 -8.52 48.34
N ALA A 535 -8.14 -8.54 49.66
CA ALA A 535 -9.41 -8.16 50.30
C ALA A 535 -9.75 -6.67 50.13
N TRP A 536 -8.77 -5.78 50.33
CA TRP A 536 -8.92 -4.34 50.13
C TRP A 536 -9.22 -3.99 48.68
N PHE A 537 -8.61 -4.70 47.73
CA PHE A 537 -8.89 -4.54 46.32
C PHE A 537 -10.35 -4.87 45.97
N TRP A 538 -10.88 -6.01 46.44
CA TRP A 538 -12.26 -6.40 46.17
C TRP A 538 -13.29 -5.48 46.86
N LEU A 539 -12.96 -4.93 48.03
CA LEU A 539 -13.77 -3.90 48.68
C LEU A 539 -13.92 -2.66 47.79
N TRP A 540 -12.81 -2.17 47.23
CA TRP A 540 -12.84 -1.04 46.29
C TRP A 540 -13.55 -1.37 44.97
N VAL A 541 -13.42 -2.60 44.46
CA VAL A 541 -14.20 -3.07 43.30
C VAL A 541 -15.70 -3.04 43.60
N PHE A 542 -16.12 -3.46 44.79
CA PHE A 542 -17.52 -3.40 45.20
C PHE A 542 -18.01 -1.95 45.34
N ILE A 543 -17.30 -1.11 46.10
CA ILE A 543 -17.66 0.30 46.32
C ILE A 543 -17.75 1.05 44.98
N SER A 544 -16.75 0.92 44.12
CA SER A 544 -16.75 1.58 42.81
C SER A 544 -17.86 1.06 41.89
N SER A 545 -18.20 -0.24 41.94
CA SER A 545 -19.30 -0.82 41.16
C SER A 545 -20.66 -0.36 41.68
N ALA A 546 -20.85 -0.25 42.99
CA ALA A 546 -22.08 0.24 43.61
C ALA A 546 -22.31 1.72 43.29
N ALA A 547 -21.28 2.55 43.48
CA ALA A 547 -21.34 3.98 43.15
C ALA A 547 -21.64 4.22 41.65
N ALA A 548 -20.96 3.48 40.76
CA ALA A 548 -21.20 3.58 39.33
C ALA A 548 -22.60 3.11 38.92
N SER A 549 -23.14 2.07 39.57
CA SER A 549 -24.49 1.55 39.27
C SER A 549 -25.58 2.52 39.73
N CYS A 550 -25.42 3.12 40.92
CA CYS A 550 -26.31 4.18 41.39
C CYS A 550 -26.25 5.42 40.48
N PHE A 551 -25.05 5.81 40.06
CA PHE A 551 -24.87 6.93 39.14
C PHE A 551 -25.49 6.66 37.76
N GLY A 552 -25.33 5.46 37.21
CA GLY A 552 -25.98 5.05 35.96
C GLY A 552 -27.51 5.06 36.05
N ALA A 553 -28.08 4.56 37.16
CA ALA A 553 -29.51 4.62 37.40
C ALA A 553 -30.02 6.06 37.50
N PHE A 554 -29.25 6.95 38.16
CA PHE A 554 -29.54 8.39 38.17
C PHE A 554 -29.50 9.01 36.76
N LEU A 555 -28.49 8.71 35.95
CA LEU A 555 -28.42 9.20 34.57
C LEU A 555 -29.59 8.71 33.71
N LEU A 556 -30.04 7.47 33.89
CA LEU A 556 -31.23 6.96 33.18
C LEU A 556 -32.50 7.74 33.54
N THR A 557 -32.66 8.19 34.80
CA THR A 557 -33.79 9.05 35.18
C THR A 557 -33.74 10.41 34.49
N ILE A 558 -32.54 11.01 34.36
CA ILE A 558 -32.33 12.24 33.60
C ILE A 558 -32.67 12.03 32.12
N CYS A 559 -32.22 10.92 31.52
CA CYS A 559 -32.53 10.58 30.12
C CYS A 559 -34.04 10.50 29.90
N TRP A 560 -34.76 9.86 30.81
CA TRP A 560 -36.21 9.77 30.77
C TRP A 560 -36.87 11.15 30.87
N GLN A 561 -36.39 12.00 31.78
CA GLN A 561 -36.90 13.38 31.93
C GLN A 561 -36.68 14.21 30.66
N ILE A 562 -35.52 14.09 30.01
CA ILE A 562 -35.25 14.71 28.70
C ILE A 562 -36.23 14.21 27.64
N MET A 563 -36.48 12.89 27.56
CA MET A 563 -37.46 12.33 26.61
C MET A 563 -38.89 12.84 26.86
N SER A 564 -39.27 13.03 28.13
CA SER A 564 -40.55 13.62 28.51
C SER A 564 -40.64 15.08 28.07
N MET A 565 -39.61 15.89 28.29
CA MET A 565 -39.57 17.28 27.82
C MET A 565 -39.68 17.37 26.30
N LEU A 566 -39.01 16.47 25.56
CA LEU A 566 -39.08 16.44 24.09
C LEU A 566 -40.48 16.10 23.57
N LYS A 567 -41.24 15.29 24.31
CA LYS A 567 -42.64 14.98 23.99
C LYS A 567 -43.56 16.21 24.11
N GLU A 568 -43.26 17.12 25.04
CA GLU A 568 -44.07 18.32 25.34
C GLU A 568 -43.78 19.51 24.41
N VAL A 569 -42.76 19.44 23.55
CA VAL A 569 -42.45 20.51 22.58
C VAL A 569 -43.61 20.67 21.58
N SER A 570 -44.30 21.83 21.64
CA SER A 570 -45.51 22.12 20.87
C SER A 570 -45.29 22.22 19.34
N THR A 571 -46.29 21.74 18.60
CA THR A 571 -46.33 21.35 17.18
C THR A 571 -46.16 22.47 16.16
N VAL A 572 -45.15 22.34 15.29
CA VAL A 572 -45.17 22.85 13.90
C VAL A 572 -45.32 21.70 12.89
N ILE A 573 -44.95 20.46 13.26
CA ILE A 573 -45.04 19.25 12.43
C ILE A 573 -45.49 18.08 13.33
N GLN A 574 -46.59 17.41 12.99
CA GLN A 574 -47.33 16.44 13.82
C GLN A 574 -46.50 15.23 14.32
N TYR A 575 -45.41 14.88 13.63
CA TYR A 575 -44.53 13.73 13.97
C TYR A 575 -43.14 14.11 14.49
N LEU A 576 -42.81 15.40 14.60
CA LEU A 576 -41.47 15.85 14.97
C LEU A 576 -41.02 15.38 16.38
N PRO A 577 -41.88 15.37 17.42
CA PRO A 577 -41.47 14.93 18.76
C PRO A 577 -41.02 13.47 18.80
N GLN A 578 -41.72 12.56 18.12
CA GLN A 578 -41.36 11.13 18.08
C GLN A 578 -40.02 10.90 17.38
N LYS A 579 -39.77 11.64 16.29
CA LYS A 579 -38.49 11.59 15.55
C LYS A 579 -37.32 12.08 16.42
N LEU A 580 -37.50 13.15 17.19
CA LEU A 580 -36.46 13.66 18.11
C LEU A 580 -36.13 12.68 19.23
N ILE A 581 -37.17 12.04 19.80
CA ILE A 581 -37.00 11.00 20.82
C ILE A 581 -36.23 9.80 20.26
N PHE A 582 -36.48 9.39 19.01
CA PHE A 582 -35.72 8.34 18.34
C PHE A 582 -34.24 8.73 18.11
N ILE A 583 -34.00 9.95 17.63
CA ILE A 583 -32.65 10.45 17.33
C ILE A 583 -31.80 10.48 18.60
N LEU A 584 -32.34 10.96 19.72
CA LEU A 584 -31.60 11.19 20.96
C LEU A 584 -31.66 10.04 21.96
N GLY A 585 -32.73 9.23 21.96
CA GLY A 585 -32.96 8.18 22.96
C GLY A 585 -31.84 7.14 23.00
N LEU A 586 -31.43 6.62 21.84
CA LEU A 586 -30.33 5.66 21.75
C LEU A 586 -28.99 6.27 22.22
N PRO A 587 -28.54 7.43 21.72
CA PRO A 587 -27.36 8.13 22.23
C PRO A 587 -27.34 8.37 23.72
N LEU A 588 -28.46 8.86 24.29
CA LEU A 588 -28.57 9.16 25.71
C LEU A 588 -28.33 7.90 26.57
N ILE A 589 -28.92 6.77 26.18
CA ILE A 589 -28.73 5.50 26.91
C ILE A 589 -27.30 4.97 26.74
N LEU A 590 -26.72 5.05 25.54
CA LEU A 590 -25.30 4.69 25.36
C LEU A 590 -24.38 5.55 26.23
N GLU A 591 -24.69 6.83 26.40
CA GLU A 591 -23.91 7.74 27.24
C GLU A 591 -24.03 7.40 28.73
N THR A 592 -25.18 6.87 29.16
CA THR A 592 -25.30 6.35 30.54
C THR A 592 -24.33 5.20 30.78
N TYR A 593 -24.10 4.32 29.80
CA TYR A 593 -23.16 3.20 29.92
C TYR A 593 -21.71 3.71 29.99
N THR A 594 -21.32 4.65 29.13
CA THR A 594 -19.95 5.18 29.07
C THR A 594 -19.60 5.95 30.34
N LEU A 595 -20.47 6.86 30.80
CA LEU A 595 -20.26 7.66 32.01
C LEU A 595 -20.22 6.79 33.28
N SER A 596 -21.05 5.75 33.36
CA SER A 596 -21.02 4.80 34.50
C SER A 596 -19.66 4.10 34.59
N VAL A 597 -19.09 3.71 33.46
CA VAL A 597 -17.75 3.11 33.42
C VAL A 597 -16.67 4.13 33.78
N ILE A 598 -16.77 5.38 33.30
CA ILE A 598 -15.82 6.45 33.64
C ILE A 598 -15.80 6.73 35.14
N ILE A 599 -16.96 6.84 35.79
CA ILE A 599 -17.05 7.01 37.25
C ILE A 599 -16.40 5.85 37.99
N ARG A 600 -16.63 4.61 37.54
CA ARG A 600 -15.97 3.45 38.12
C ARG A 600 -14.45 3.54 37.98
N MET A 601 -13.95 3.93 36.80
CA MET A 601 -12.51 4.10 36.54
C MET A 601 -11.91 5.21 37.40
N LEU A 602 -12.62 6.32 37.58
CA LEU A 602 -12.23 7.43 38.45
C LEU A 602 -12.07 6.95 39.91
N LEU A 603 -13.08 6.24 40.44
CA LEU A 603 -13.08 5.73 41.81
C LEU A 603 -12.03 4.64 42.04
N MET A 604 -11.76 3.82 41.04
CA MET A 604 -10.68 2.82 41.13
C MET A 604 -9.28 3.47 41.04
N GLY A 605 -9.14 4.68 40.48
CA GLY A 605 -7.91 5.45 40.50
C GLY A 605 -6.67 4.65 40.09
N ASN A 606 -5.66 4.60 40.96
CA ASN A 606 -4.41 3.85 40.77
C ASN A 606 -4.57 2.32 40.88
N LEU A 607 -5.71 1.82 41.37
CA LEU A 607 -6.04 0.39 41.44
C LEU A 607 -6.53 -0.15 40.09
N PHE A 608 -6.93 0.71 39.16
CA PHE A 608 -7.38 0.30 37.83
C PHE A 608 -6.18 0.02 36.90
N PRO A 609 -6.08 -1.17 36.28
CA PRO A 609 -4.94 -1.49 35.40
C PRO A 609 -4.87 -0.58 34.16
N ASP A 610 -3.67 -0.10 33.81
CA ASP A 610 -3.45 0.84 32.69
C ASP A 610 -3.89 0.26 31.34
N GLU A 611 -3.62 -1.03 31.09
CA GLU A 611 -4.03 -1.73 29.86
C GLU A 611 -5.56 -1.79 29.72
N ARG A 612 -6.27 -1.97 30.85
CA ARG A 612 -7.74 -1.95 30.87
C ARG A 612 -8.29 -0.54 30.70
N ARG A 613 -7.58 0.46 31.23
CA ARG A 613 -7.90 1.89 31.03
C ARG A 613 -7.81 2.25 29.55
N GLU A 614 -6.74 1.84 28.88
CA GLU A 614 -6.54 2.04 27.44
C GLU A 614 -7.63 1.33 26.62
N TRP A 615 -7.99 0.08 26.96
CA TRP A 615 -9.05 -0.65 26.28
C TRP A 615 -10.41 0.05 26.38
N TRP A 616 -10.78 0.52 27.57
CA TRP A 616 -12.00 1.32 27.77
C TRP A 616 -11.94 2.66 27.05
N GLY A 617 -10.79 3.33 27.04
CA GLY A 617 -10.61 4.58 26.29
C GLY A 617 -10.86 4.40 24.79
N ARG A 618 -10.28 3.34 24.19
CA ARG A 618 -10.51 3.00 22.77
C ARG A 618 -11.96 2.63 22.48
N LEU A 619 -12.58 1.83 23.34
CA LEU A 619 -13.99 1.47 23.18
C LEU A 619 -14.91 2.69 23.30
N GLY A 620 -14.64 3.57 24.28
CA GLY A 620 -15.34 4.84 24.45
C GLY A 620 -15.30 5.67 23.16
N ALA A 621 -14.12 5.83 22.55
CA ALA A 621 -13.99 6.53 21.27
C ALA A 621 -14.81 5.89 20.14
N VAL A 622 -14.88 4.54 20.08
CA VAL A 622 -15.69 3.82 19.09
C VAL A 622 -17.19 4.09 19.28
N ILE A 623 -17.67 4.06 20.53
CA ILE A 623 -19.08 4.34 20.88
C ILE A 623 -19.44 5.79 20.54
N HIS A 624 -18.62 6.77 20.94
CA HIS A 624 -18.91 8.18 20.67
C HIS A 624 -18.89 8.51 19.18
N ARG A 625 -18.01 7.88 18.41
CA ARG A 625 -18.05 7.98 16.94
C ARG A 625 -19.35 7.45 16.37
N PHE A 626 -19.84 6.31 16.89
CA PHE A 626 -21.14 5.77 16.49
C PHE A 626 -22.30 6.70 16.88
N ILE A 627 -22.29 7.26 18.09
CA ILE A 627 -23.30 8.24 18.54
C ILE A 627 -23.37 9.44 17.58
N LEU A 628 -22.21 10.03 17.24
CA LEU A 628 -22.15 11.17 16.33
C LEU A 628 -22.71 10.82 14.95
N ILE A 629 -22.31 9.67 14.39
CA ILE A 629 -22.81 9.17 13.10
C ILE A 629 -24.32 8.90 13.16
N TRP A 630 -24.80 8.28 14.24
CA TRP A 630 -26.22 8.00 14.45
C TRP A 630 -27.04 9.29 14.40
N ILE A 631 -26.67 10.30 15.20
CA ILE A 631 -27.38 11.58 15.26
C ILE A 631 -27.43 12.25 13.87
N ILE A 632 -26.28 12.33 13.18
CA ILE A 632 -26.20 12.99 11.87
C ILE A 632 -27.08 12.28 10.83
N ILE A 633 -26.98 10.95 10.71
CA ILE A 633 -27.71 10.24 9.66
C ILE A 633 -29.21 10.14 10.00
N THR A 634 -29.60 9.92 11.26
CA THR A 634 -31.01 9.88 11.66
C THR A 634 -31.70 11.24 11.53
N ALA A 635 -31.03 12.33 11.92
CA ALA A 635 -31.53 13.68 11.68
C ALA A 635 -31.68 13.96 10.17
N GLY A 636 -30.70 13.55 9.37
CA GLY A 636 -30.75 13.66 7.90
C GLY A 636 -31.86 12.84 7.23
N ALA A 637 -32.18 11.67 7.79
CA ALA A 637 -33.20 10.78 7.24
C ALA A 637 -34.63 11.17 7.64
N LEU A 638 -34.82 11.69 8.86
CA LEU A 638 -36.15 11.85 9.46
C LEU A 638 -36.62 13.30 9.58
N VAL A 639 -35.71 14.23 9.93
CA VAL A 639 -36.05 15.64 10.23
C VAL A 639 -35.81 16.53 9.02
N LEU A 640 -34.71 16.28 8.30
CA LEU A 640 -34.31 17.10 7.16
C LEU A 640 -35.32 17.14 5.99
N PRO A 641 -35.95 16.02 5.57
CA PRO A 641 -36.94 16.06 4.49
C PRO A 641 -38.15 16.95 4.84
N ASP A 642 -38.68 16.79 6.05
CA ASP A 642 -39.83 17.56 6.54
C ASP A 642 -39.50 19.06 6.59
N ALA A 643 -38.33 19.40 7.16
CA ALA A 643 -37.86 20.78 7.23
C ALA A 643 -37.74 21.40 5.83
N LEU A 644 -37.12 20.67 4.88
CA LEU A 644 -36.99 21.13 3.50
C LEU A 644 -38.34 21.31 2.80
N SER A 645 -39.29 20.39 2.99
CA SER A 645 -40.61 20.49 2.39
C SER A 645 -41.38 21.72 2.90
N TYR A 646 -41.30 22.00 4.20
CA TYR A 646 -41.88 23.18 4.83
C TYR A 646 -41.26 24.47 4.29
N TYR A 647 -39.93 24.56 4.25
CA TYR A 647 -39.25 25.74 3.69
C TYR A 647 -39.47 25.90 2.18
N TYR A 648 -39.58 24.82 1.41
CA TYR A 648 -39.90 24.86 -0.02
C TYR A 648 -41.31 25.43 -0.25
N SER A 649 -42.31 25.00 0.53
CA SER A 649 -43.67 25.54 0.45
C SER A 649 -43.76 27.03 0.80
N LYS A 650 -42.84 27.53 1.64
CA LYS A 650 -42.84 28.91 2.13
C LYS A 650 -41.93 29.85 1.32
N TYR A 651 -40.85 29.32 0.74
CA TYR A 651 -39.81 30.06 0.02
C TYR A 651 -39.30 29.27 -1.19
N SER A 652 -40.10 29.21 -2.26
CA SER A 652 -39.82 28.41 -3.47
C SER A 652 -38.49 28.73 -4.18
N VAL A 653 -37.99 29.97 -4.05
CA VAL A 653 -36.71 30.42 -4.65
C VAL A 653 -35.48 30.07 -3.80
N LEU A 654 -35.67 29.91 -2.48
CA LEU A 654 -34.55 29.77 -1.53
C LEU A 654 -33.84 28.40 -1.65
N VAL A 655 -34.59 27.32 -1.86
CA VAL A 655 -34.03 25.96 -1.93
C VAL A 655 -33.14 25.77 -3.17
N PRO A 656 -33.57 26.14 -4.40
CA PRO A 656 -32.67 26.14 -5.56
C PRO A 656 -31.42 27.03 -5.36
N ALA A 657 -31.57 28.19 -4.70
CA ALA A 657 -30.45 29.08 -4.40
C ALA A 657 -29.44 28.45 -3.43
N ILE A 658 -29.89 27.68 -2.42
CA ILE A 658 -29.03 26.93 -1.50
C ILE A 658 -28.23 25.86 -2.24
N PHE A 659 -28.88 25.05 -3.11
CA PHE A 659 -28.18 24.06 -3.92
C PHE A 659 -27.20 24.69 -4.92
N GLY A 660 -27.60 25.80 -5.55
CA GLY A 660 -26.73 26.57 -6.45
C GLY A 660 -25.50 27.15 -5.73
N GLY A 661 -25.70 27.76 -4.55
CA GLY A 661 -24.63 28.29 -3.71
C GLY A 661 -23.68 27.19 -3.19
N TRP A 662 -24.22 26.07 -2.74
CA TRP A 662 -23.44 24.89 -2.36
C TRP A 662 -22.57 24.38 -3.52
N GLY A 663 -23.17 24.21 -4.71
CA GLY A 663 -22.44 23.79 -5.90
C GLY A 663 -21.29 24.73 -6.26
N ALA A 664 -21.51 26.05 -6.18
CA ALA A 664 -20.48 27.05 -6.43
C ALA A 664 -19.32 26.99 -5.42
N ILE A 665 -19.62 26.89 -4.11
CA ILE A 665 -18.62 26.79 -3.04
C ILE A 665 -17.74 25.55 -3.24
N ILE A 666 -18.35 24.40 -3.55
CA ILE A 666 -17.61 23.18 -3.79
C ILE A 666 -16.78 23.28 -5.08
N GLY A 667 -17.32 23.88 -6.15
CA GLY A 667 -16.56 24.15 -7.37
C GLY A 667 -15.30 24.97 -7.12
N VAL A 668 -15.38 26.00 -6.26
CA VAL A 668 -14.22 26.79 -5.82
C VAL A 668 -13.24 25.93 -5.01
N ALA A 669 -13.72 25.10 -4.08
CA ALA A 669 -12.86 24.23 -3.28
C ALA A 669 -12.08 23.22 -4.13
N VAL A 670 -12.74 22.61 -5.12
CA VAL A 670 -12.09 21.71 -6.09
C VAL A 670 -11.03 22.47 -6.89
N LYS A 671 -11.37 23.65 -7.45
CA LYS A 671 -10.42 24.49 -8.19
C LYS A 671 -9.18 24.85 -7.35
N LEU A 672 -9.37 25.17 -6.07
CA LEU A 672 -8.26 25.47 -5.15
C LEU A 672 -7.42 24.23 -4.82
N ALA A 673 -8.05 23.06 -4.64
CA ALA A 673 -7.33 21.80 -4.40
C ALA A 673 -6.45 21.39 -5.59
N PHE A 674 -6.86 21.71 -6.83
CA PHE A 674 -6.01 21.58 -8.01
C PHE A 674 -4.82 22.55 -7.98
N LYS A 675 -5.07 23.83 -7.66
CA LYS A 675 -4.03 24.87 -7.66
C LYS A 675 -3.00 24.69 -6.55
N SER A 676 -3.40 24.20 -5.36
CA SER A 676 -2.45 23.91 -4.28
C SER A 676 -1.44 22.82 -4.65
N LYS A 677 -1.74 21.99 -5.65
CA LYS A 677 -0.81 20.96 -6.15
C LYS A 677 0.30 21.52 -7.04
N SER A 678 0.06 22.64 -7.73
CA SER A 678 1.09 23.34 -8.51
C SER A 678 1.95 24.29 -7.65
N THR A 679 1.71 24.33 -6.34
CA THR A 679 2.41 25.19 -5.39
C THR A 679 2.72 24.38 -4.13
N ALA A 680 3.48 23.29 -4.28
CA ALA A 680 4.19 22.69 -3.15
C ALA A 680 5.44 23.52 -2.75
N GLU A 681 5.75 24.58 -3.50
CA GLU A 681 6.83 25.50 -3.20
C GLU A 681 6.41 26.58 -2.18
N SER A 682 7.27 26.74 -1.17
CA SER A 682 7.25 27.73 -0.09
C SER A 682 6.27 27.49 1.07
N LYS A 683 6.67 26.62 2.01
CA LYS A 683 6.19 26.71 3.39
C LYS A 683 7.31 27.05 4.35
N GLN A 684 7.68 28.33 4.30
CA GLN A 684 8.36 29.02 5.38
C GLN A 684 7.57 30.26 5.84
N ASN A 685 6.24 30.20 5.77
CA ASN A 685 5.36 31.16 6.45
C ASN A 685 4.50 30.41 7.47
N SER A 686 4.76 30.67 8.75
CA SER A 686 4.04 30.18 9.95
C SER A 686 2.66 30.83 10.14
N GLY A 687 1.99 31.22 9.05
CA GLY A 687 0.66 31.80 9.06
C GLY A 687 -0.42 30.78 8.68
N LEU A 688 -1.61 30.90 9.29
CA LEU A 688 -2.80 30.13 8.93
C LEU A 688 -3.22 30.50 7.48
N ASN A 689 -2.90 29.65 6.50
CA ASN A 689 -3.36 29.86 5.12
C ASN A 689 -4.86 29.54 5.03
N PHE A 690 -5.69 30.59 4.91
CA PHE A 690 -7.14 30.47 4.77
C PHE A 690 -7.56 29.48 3.67
N THR A 691 -6.79 29.40 2.58
CA THR A 691 -7.02 28.48 1.46
C THR A 691 -6.92 27.01 1.89
N GLU A 692 -5.93 26.67 2.71
CA GLU A 692 -5.75 25.30 3.20
C GLU A 692 -6.81 24.91 4.22
N ILE A 693 -7.17 25.86 5.08
CA ILE A 693 -8.27 25.69 6.02
C ILE A 693 -9.56 25.43 5.24
N PHE A 694 -9.85 26.24 4.22
CA PHE A 694 -11.02 26.08 3.36
C PHE A 694 -11.06 24.71 2.66
N ILE A 695 -9.94 24.24 2.08
CA ILE A 695 -9.85 22.91 1.46
C ILE A 695 -10.11 21.79 2.49
N ARG A 696 -9.62 21.94 3.73
CA ARG A 696 -9.88 20.98 4.82
C ARG A 696 -11.34 20.96 5.25
N PHE A 697 -12.06 22.08 5.14
CA PHE A 697 -13.48 22.17 5.48
C PHE A 697 -14.43 21.75 4.36
N ALA A 698 -14.01 21.84 3.09
CA ALA A 698 -14.82 21.53 1.93
C ALA A 698 -15.49 20.14 1.92
N PRO A 699 -14.82 19.04 2.35
CA PRO A 699 -15.49 17.74 2.48
C PRO A 699 -16.73 17.76 3.38
N TYR A 700 -16.69 18.49 4.50
CA TYR A 700 -17.81 18.56 5.43
C TYR A 700 -18.98 19.35 4.83
N LEU A 701 -18.68 20.48 4.17
CA LEU A 701 -19.70 21.24 3.43
C LEU A 701 -20.32 20.42 2.30
N PHE A 702 -19.51 19.62 1.60
CA PHE A 702 -20.01 18.69 0.60
C PHE A 702 -20.93 17.65 1.24
N MET A 703 -20.52 17.02 2.35
CA MET A 703 -21.34 16.03 3.05
C MET A 703 -22.70 16.57 3.47
N ILE A 704 -22.78 17.83 3.93
CA ILE A 704 -24.05 18.47 4.30
C ILE A 704 -24.94 18.62 3.06
N GLY A 705 -24.43 19.19 1.97
CA GLY A 705 -25.19 19.32 0.72
C GLY A 705 -25.54 17.98 0.08
N PHE A 706 -24.68 16.99 0.20
CA PHE A 706 -24.91 15.63 -0.28
C PHE A 706 -26.00 14.92 0.53
N LEU A 707 -26.02 15.09 1.84
CA LEU A 707 -27.10 14.63 2.72
C LEU A 707 -28.43 15.29 2.36
N LEU A 708 -28.42 16.61 2.09
CA LEU A 708 -29.59 17.35 1.59
C LEU A 708 -30.09 16.76 0.26
N LEU A 709 -29.20 16.51 -0.71
CA LEU A 709 -29.54 15.89 -2.00
C LEU A 709 -30.11 14.48 -1.85
N GLY A 710 -29.52 13.63 -1.00
CA GLY A 710 -30.04 12.29 -0.77
C GLY A 710 -31.39 12.29 -0.07
N SER A 711 -31.59 13.23 0.86
CA SER A 711 -32.86 13.41 1.58
C SER A 711 -33.99 13.83 0.63
N THR A 712 -33.74 14.81 -0.26
CA THR A 712 -34.72 15.23 -1.27
C THR A 712 -34.99 14.16 -2.32
N ALA A 713 -33.95 13.43 -2.75
CA ALA A 713 -34.10 12.33 -3.70
C ALA A 713 -34.93 11.19 -3.10
N LEU A 714 -34.70 10.82 -1.83
CA LEU A 714 -35.50 9.80 -1.15
C LEU A 714 -36.97 10.23 -1.02
N ASP A 715 -37.24 11.48 -0.67
CA ASP A 715 -38.61 12.02 -0.61
C ASP A 715 -39.30 11.96 -1.98
N ALA A 716 -38.58 12.28 -3.06
CA ALA A 716 -39.10 12.14 -4.42
C ALA A 716 -39.43 10.67 -4.77
N PHE A 717 -38.57 9.70 -4.39
CA PHE A 717 -38.85 8.28 -4.57
C PHE A 717 -40.10 7.82 -3.81
N ARG A 718 -40.28 8.28 -2.57
CA ARG A 718 -41.47 7.98 -1.75
C ARG A 718 -42.75 8.48 -2.42
N LYS A 719 -42.74 9.72 -2.91
CA LYS A 719 -43.86 10.33 -3.64
C LYS A 719 -44.18 9.59 -4.94
N LEU A 720 -43.16 9.19 -5.70
CA LEU A 720 -43.32 8.46 -6.96
C LEU A 720 -44.02 7.09 -6.75
N ILE A 721 -43.76 6.43 -5.62
CA ILE A 721 -44.35 5.12 -5.28
C ILE A 721 -45.74 5.27 -4.61
N GLY A 722 -46.24 6.51 -4.45
CA GLY A 722 -47.54 6.74 -3.83
C GLY A 722 -47.57 6.38 -2.33
N MET A 723 -46.43 6.53 -1.64
CA MET A 723 -46.39 6.45 -0.18
C MET A 723 -47.08 7.68 0.42
N HIS A 724 -48.39 7.60 0.62
CA HIS A 724 -49.18 8.54 1.43
C HIS A 724 -49.48 7.93 2.80
N GLU A 725 -49.69 8.77 3.81
CA GLU A 725 -49.98 8.39 5.21
C GLU A 725 -51.21 7.47 5.28
N HIS A 726 -51.01 6.15 5.28
CA HIS A 726 -52.02 5.10 5.47
C HIS A 726 -51.47 4.02 6.42
N SER A 727 -52.37 3.23 7.03
CA SER A 727 -52.20 2.26 8.12
C SER A 727 -50.79 1.70 8.42
N ASP A 728 -50.46 1.63 9.71
CA ASP A 728 -49.14 1.31 10.28
C ASP A 728 -48.43 0.06 9.71
N GLU A 729 -49.17 -1.03 9.45
CA GLU A 729 -48.58 -2.29 8.94
C GLU A 729 -48.22 -2.24 7.45
N GLU A 730 -49.08 -1.62 6.62
CA GLU A 730 -48.83 -1.48 5.18
C GLU A 730 -47.65 -0.53 4.93
N GLN A 731 -47.49 0.47 5.80
CA GLN A 731 -46.39 1.43 5.73
C GLN A 731 -45.02 0.76 5.97
N GLN A 732 -44.90 -0.13 6.97
CA GLN A 732 -43.67 -0.88 7.21
C GLN A 732 -43.27 -1.74 6.00
N LEU A 733 -44.24 -2.46 5.43
CA LEU A 733 -44.00 -3.29 4.26
C LEU A 733 -43.51 -2.46 3.06
N ARG A 734 -44.12 -1.30 2.83
CA ARG A 734 -43.70 -0.38 1.76
C ARG A 734 -42.27 0.15 2.00
N TYR A 735 -41.90 0.55 3.22
CA TYR A 735 -40.53 0.97 3.55
C TYR A 735 -39.51 -0.16 3.39
N PHE A 736 -39.91 -1.39 3.73
CA PHE A 736 -39.08 -2.58 3.55
C PHE A 736 -38.83 -2.85 2.07
N ILE A 737 -39.88 -2.84 1.24
CA ILE A 737 -39.77 -3.02 -0.22
C ILE A 737 -38.90 -1.92 -0.84
N LEU A 738 -39.12 -0.65 -0.48
CA LEU A 738 -38.31 0.47 -1.00
C LEU A 738 -36.83 0.31 -0.62
N THR A 739 -36.55 -0.04 0.63
CA THR A 739 -35.17 -0.22 1.11
C THR A 739 -34.47 -1.35 0.35
N ILE A 740 -35.15 -2.49 0.17
CA ILE A 740 -34.62 -3.63 -0.60
C ILE A 740 -34.42 -3.24 -2.06
N ALA A 741 -35.40 -2.58 -2.69
CA ALA A 741 -35.30 -2.16 -4.08
C ALA A 741 -34.10 -1.23 -4.30
N LEU A 742 -33.95 -0.19 -3.47
CA LEU A 742 -32.80 0.73 -3.53
C LEU A 742 -31.47 0.01 -3.27
N PHE A 743 -31.45 -0.92 -2.32
CA PHE A 743 -30.25 -1.72 -2.02
C PHE A 743 -29.86 -2.61 -3.20
N VAL A 744 -30.81 -3.34 -3.79
CA VAL A 744 -30.59 -4.22 -4.95
C VAL A 744 -30.13 -3.40 -6.15
N ILE A 745 -30.76 -2.27 -6.43
CA ILE A 745 -30.36 -1.36 -7.52
C ILE A 745 -28.93 -0.85 -7.30
N THR A 746 -28.61 -0.43 -6.06
CA THR A 746 -27.27 0.05 -5.70
C THR A 746 -26.22 -1.06 -5.86
N MET A 747 -26.52 -2.29 -5.43
CA MET A 747 -25.63 -3.44 -5.59
C MET A 747 -25.45 -3.85 -7.04
N PHE A 748 -26.51 -3.81 -7.84
CA PHE A 748 -26.45 -4.06 -9.29
C PHE A 748 -25.54 -3.06 -9.99
N PHE A 749 -25.72 -1.76 -9.73
CA PHE A 749 -24.86 -0.72 -10.30
C PHE A 749 -23.42 -0.79 -9.76
N SER A 750 -23.23 -1.09 -8.48
CA SER A 750 -21.90 -1.32 -7.88
C SER A 750 -21.14 -2.48 -8.54
N TYR A 751 -21.86 -3.53 -8.96
CA TYR A 751 -21.28 -4.65 -9.69
C TYR A 751 -20.98 -4.30 -11.15
N ARG A 752 -21.85 -3.50 -11.80
CA ARG A 752 -21.73 -3.21 -13.24
C ARG A 752 -20.78 -2.05 -13.56
N LEU A 753 -20.67 -1.09 -12.66
CA LEU A 753 -19.89 0.13 -12.82
C LEU A 753 -18.53 -0.07 -12.15
N GLY A 754 -17.57 -0.56 -12.94
CA GLY A 754 -16.19 -0.75 -12.51
C GLY A 754 -15.56 0.55 -12.04
N VAL A 755 -14.74 0.47 -10.98
CA VAL A 755 -14.12 1.67 -10.42
C VAL A 755 -13.15 2.27 -11.44
N ASN A 756 -12.45 1.50 -12.27
CA ASN A 756 -11.57 2.10 -13.27
C ASN A 756 -12.31 2.61 -14.51
N GLU A 757 -13.34 1.89 -14.97
CA GLU A 757 -14.06 2.14 -16.23
C GLU A 757 -14.61 3.56 -16.32
N PHE A 758 -15.24 4.03 -15.23
CA PHE A 758 -15.85 5.36 -15.15
C PHE A 758 -14.95 6.38 -14.45
N SER A 759 -13.63 6.24 -14.57
CA SER A 759 -12.64 7.25 -14.17
C SER A 759 -12.20 8.13 -15.35
N LEU A 760 -11.34 9.12 -15.09
CA LEU A 760 -10.66 9.85 -16.17
C LEU A 760 -9.47 9.07 -16.77
N HIS A 761 -9.08 7.94 -16.17
CA HIS A 761 -7.92 7.16 -16.59
C HIS A 761 -8.00 6.73 -18.06
N HIS A 762 -9.12 6.16 -18.51
CA HIS A 762 -9.25 5.67 -19.90
C HIS A 762 -9.18 6.80 -20.93
N PHE A 763 -9.82 7.95 -20.64
CA PHE A 763 -9.75 9.12 -21.51
C PHE A 763 -8.28 9.57 -21.65
N TYR A 764 -7.60 9.76 -20.52
CA TYR A 764 -6.21 10.19 -20.48
C TYR A 764 -5.26 9.18 -21.16
N ARG A 765 -5.40 7.89 -20.87
CA ARG A 765 -4.65 6.79 -21.52
C ARG A 765 -4.79 6.82 -23.04
N ASN A 766 -6.01 6.96 -23.55
CA ASN A 766 -6.26 6.95 -24.99
C ASN A 766 -5.64 8.17 -25.68
N ARG A 767 -5.69 9.36 -25.05
CA ARG A 767 -5.04 10.57 -25.58
C ARG A 767 -3.53 10.44 -25.62
N LEU A 768 -2.91 9.91 -24.56
CA LEU A 768 -1.47 9.63 -24.55
C LEU A 768 -1.06 8.59 -25.59
N THR A 769 -1.82 7.49 -25.68
CA THR A 769 -1.56 6.41 -26.65
C THR A 769 -1.57 6.96 -28.08
N ARG A 770 -2.57 7.79 -28.43
CA ARG A 770 -2.66 8.44 -29.74
C ARG A 770 -1.50 9.41 -30.00
N ALA A 771 -1.15 10.23 -29.00
CA ALA A 771 -0.12 11.27 -29.16
C ALA A 771 1.29 10.68 -29.25
N TYR A 772 1.62 9.69 -28.41
CA TYR A 772 2.98 9.14 -28.30
C TYR A 772 3.13 7.79 -29.03
N LEU A 773 2.24 6.82 -28.83
CA LEU A 773 2.40 5.51 -29.48
C LEU A 773 1.86 5.51 -30.93
N GLY A 774 0.84 6.31 -31.21
CA GLY A 774 0.34 6.52 -32.57
C GLY A 774 1.32 7.26 -33.48
N ALA A 775 2.16 8.13 -32.90
CA ALA A 775 3.19 8.87 -33.64
C ALA A 775 4.17 7.96 -34.38
N THR A 776 4.41 6.76 -33.86
CA THR A 776 5.44 5.85 -34.37
C THR A 776 4.88 4.88 -35.42
N ARG A 777 3.61 5.02 -35.81
CA ARG A 777 2.99 4.26 -36.92
C ARG A 777 3.31 4.94 -38.24
N ARG A 778 3.57 4.15 -39.30
CA ARG A 778 3.60 4.67 -40.67
C ARG A 778 2.26 5.27 -41.06
N ARG A 779 2.28 6.34 -41.86
CA ARG A 779 1.07 7.08 -42.24
C ARG A 779 0.05 6.22 -42.96
N THR A 780 0.51 5.53 -44.00
CA THR A 780 -0.29 4.64 -44.84
C THR A 780 -1.01 3.60 -44.01
N ASP A 781 -0.29 2.97 -43.08
CA ASP A 781 -0.80 1.87 -42.28
C ASP A 781 -1.86 2.39 -41.31
N ARG A 782 -1.55 3.48 -40.59
CA ARG A 782 -2.48 4.06 -39.63
C ARG A 782 -3.71 4.69 -40.28
N GLU A 783 -3.59 5.33 -41.43
CA GLU A 783 -4.75 5.87 -42.16
C GLU A 783 -5.73 4.78 -42.58
N SER A 784 -5.24 3.55 -42.84
CA SER A 784 -6.10 2.41 -43.17
C SER A 784 -6.80 1.76 -41.96
N THR A 785 -6.18 1.83 -40.76
CA THR A 785 -6.66 1.14 -39.56
C THR A 785 -7.32 2.06 -38.52
N ALA A 786 -6.99 3.35 -38.53
CA ALA A 786 -7.54 4.31 -37.59
C ALA A 786 -9.02 4.61 -37.89
N ASN A 787 -9.80 4.80 -36.83
CA ASN A 787 -11.17 5.23 -36.97
C ASN A 787 -11.21 6.72 -37.37
N ASN A 788 -11.79 7.04 -38.52
CA ASN A 788 -11.84 8.41 -39.05
C ASN A 788 -12.61 9.39 -38.16
N PHE A 789 -13.57 8.92 -37.35
CA PHE A 789 -14.36 9.77 -36.47
C PHE A 789 -13.64 10.09 -35.16
N THR A 790 -13.01 9.10 -34.53
CA THR A 790 -12.36 9.27 -33.22
C THR A 790 -10.86 9.58 -33.32
N GLY A 791 -10.25 9.25 -34.46
CA GLY A 791 -8.81 9.30 -34.68
C GLY A 791 -8.01 8.28 -33.87
N PHE A 792 -8.68 7.32 -33.21
CA PHE A 792 -8.04 6.24 -32.45
C PHE A 792 -7.81 5.00 -33.31
N ASP A 793 -6.71 4.30 -33.01
CA ASP A 793 -6.37 3.02 -33.63
C ASP A 793 -5.97 2.04 -32.52
N ASN A 794 -6.56 0.84 -32.52
CA ASN A 794 -6.25 -0.19 -31.54
C ASN A 794 -4.82 -0.73 -31.69
N GLN A 795 -4.21 -0.57 -32.87
CA GLN A 795 -2.82 -0.96 -33.15
C GLN A 795 -1.80 0.14 -32.78
N ASP A 796 -2.25 1.30 -32.29
CA ASP A 796 -1.35 2.31 -31.74
C ASP A 796 -0.61 1.77 -30.51
N ASP A 797 -1.26 0.93 -29.70
CA ASP A 797 -0.71 0.39 -28.46
C ASP A 797 0.06 -0.93 -28.66
N ILE A 798 1.02 -1.22 -27.78
CA ILE A 798 1.91 -2.39 -27.86
C ILE A 798 1.87 -3.14 -26.53
N LYS A 799 1.87 -4.48 -26.57
CA LYS A 799 1.98 -5.31 -25.36
C LYS A 799 3.38 -5.22 -24.76
N ILE A 800 3.48 -4.98 -23.45
CA ILE A 800 4.78 -4.83 -22.77
C ILE A 800 5.60 -6.11 -22.88
N ALA A 801 4.95 -7.28 -22.79
CA ALA A 801 5.59 -8.58 -22.94
C ALA A 801 6.26 -8.82 -24.31
N SER A 802 5.93 -8.02 -25.33
CA SER A 802 6.53 -8.12 -26.67
C SER A 802 7.88 -7.39 -26.81
N LEU A 803 8.28 -6.62 -25.78
CA LEU A 803 9.48 -5.77 -25.78
C LEU A 803 10.70 -6.57 -25.27
N THR A 804 10.93 -7.72 -25.87
CA THR A 804 12.03 -8.65 -25.59
C THR A 804 12.83 -8.92 -26.86
N ALA A 805 14.14 -9.15 -26.74
CA ALA A 805 15.06 -9.61 -27.76
C ALA A 805 14.55 -10.86 -28.47
N GLY A 806 13.91 -11.80 -27.75
CA GLY A 806 13.26 -12.98 -28.36
C GLY A 806 12.16 -12.64 -29.37
N ASN A 807 11.57 -11.44 -29.27
CA ASN A 807 10.60 -10.89 -30.21
C ASN A 807 11.23 -9.86 -31.17
N GLY A 808 12.56 -9.83 -31.31
CA GLY A 808 13.27 -8.90 -32.20
C GLY A 808 13.32 -7.45 -31.71
N TYR A 809 13.31 -7.22 -30.40
CA TYR A 809 13.53 -5.88 -29.82
C TYR A 809 15.01 -5.69 -29.40
N GLU A 810 15.73 -4.79 -30.08
CA GLU A 810 17.16 -4.52 -29.85
C GLU A 810 17.44 -3.40 -28.82
N GLY A 811 16.39 -2.83 -28.25
CA GLY A 811 16.50 -1.65 -27.40
C GLY A 811 16.93 -1.93 -25.95
N PRO A 812 17.13 -0.85 -25.18
CA PRO A 812 17.27 -0.96 -23.73
C PRO A 812 16.01 -1.57 -23.13
N TYR A 813 16.19 -2.42 -22.11
CA TYR A 813 15.12 -3.08 -21.37
C TYR A 813 14.23 -2.03 -20.66
N PRO A 814 12.93 -1.96 -20.98
CA PRO A 814 12.01 -0.99 -20.40
C PRO A 814 11.68 -1.23 -18.93
N ILE A 815 11.77 -0.17 -18.13
CA ILE A 815 11.25 -0.12 -16.76
C ILE A 815 10.34 1.11 -16.64
N LEU A 816 9.03 0.88 -16.59
CA LEU A 816 8.06 1.95 -16.33
C LEU A 816 7.69 1.93 -14.85
N ASN A 817 8.06 3.00 -14.15
CA ASN A 817 7.88 3.10 -12.70
C ASN A 817 6.55 3.74 -12.35
N THR A 818 5.88 3.17 -11.36
CA THR A 818 4.63 3.66 -10.79
C THR A 818 4.70 3.60 -9.27
N ALA A 819 3.87 4.40 -8.60
CA ALA A 819 3.77 4.34 -7.15
C ALA A 819 2.62 3.44 -6.73
N LEU A 820 2.94 2.37 -5.99
CA LEU A 820 1.97 1.56 -5.26
C LEU A 820 1.54 2.30 -4.00
N ASN A 821 0.29 2.76 -3.93
CA ASN A 821 -0.20 3.47 -2.76
C ASN A 821 -0.47 2.52 -1.59
N ALA A 822 0.10 2.85 -0.43
CA ALA A 822 0.03 2.08 0.81
C ALA A 822 -0.30 3.02 1.98
N SER A 823 -1.42 3.74 1.92
CA SER A 823 -1.79 4.74 2.94
C SER A 823 -2.29 4.13 4.25
N THR A 824 -2.82 2.90 4.23
CA THR A 824 -3.04 2.13 5.45
C THR A 824 -1.82 1.31 5.77
N VAL A 825 -1.04 1.80 6.74
CA VAL A 825 0.22 1.17 7.11
C VAL A 825 0.01 0.30 8.35
N SER A 826 0.32 -0.99 8.24
CA SER A 826 0.39 -1.89 9.41
C SER A 826 1.70 -1.74 10.19
N GLU A 827 2.74 -1.18 9.57
CA GLU A 827 4.12 -1.13 10.07
C GLU A 827 4.59 0.34 10.21
N LEU A 828 5.14 0.71 11.37
CA LEU A 828 5.47 2.10 11.68
C LEU A 828 6.56 2.70 10.78
N ASP A 829 7.39 1.88 10.14
CA ASP A 829 8.51 2.27 9.27
C ASP A 829 8.09 2.84 7.89
N ARG A 830 6.79 2.77 7.56
CA ARG A 830 6.24 3.22 6.27
C ARG A 830 5.18 4.33 6.41
N GLN A 831 4.97 4.83 7.63
CA GLN A 831 3.95 5.85 7.94
C GLN A 831 4.12 7.14 7.13
N ASP A 832 5.38 7.54 6.86
CA ASP A 832 5.68 8.77 6.14
C ASP A 832 5.67 8.60 4.62
N ARG A 833 6.08 7.43 4.12
CA ARG A 833 6.21 7.17 2.68
C ARG A 833 4.86 6.95 2.01
N LYS A 834 3.98 6.17 2.66
CA LYS A 834 2.65 5.75 2.15
C LYS A 834 2.67 5.18 0.71
N ALA A 835 3.83 4.78 0.17
CA ALA A 835 3.97 4.21 -1.16
C ALA A 835 5.23 3.35 -1.31
N GLU A 836 5.21 2.43 -2.28
CA GLU A 836 6.34 1.60 -2.73
C GLU A 836 6.53 1.68 -4.25
N SER A 837 7.73 1.32 -4.74
CA SER A 837 8.03 1.21 -6.18
C SER A 837 7.30 0.01 -6.79
N PHE A 838 6.45 0.25 -7.79
CA PHE A 838 5.85 -0.80 -8.61
C PHE A 838 6.30 -0.63 -10.06
N THR A 839 6.83 -1.70 -10.64
CA THR A 839 7.39 -1.67 -12.00
C THR A 839 6.52 -2.44 -12.98
N PHE A 840 6.37 -1.87 -14.18
CA PHE A 840 5.97 -2.60 -15.38
C PHE A 840 7.21 -2.84 -16.23
N SER A 841 7.53 -4.11 -16.49
CA SER A 841 8.66 -4.51 -17.35
C SER A 841 8.26 -5.66 -18.27
N PRO A 842 8.99 -5.94 -19.37
CA PRO A 842 8.67 -7.01 -20.32
C PRO A 842 8.46 -8.39 -19.70
N LEU A 843 9.30 -8.79 -18.74
CA LEU A 843 9.25 -10.14 -18.18
C LEU A 843 8.31 -10.24 -16.98
N TYR A 844 8.40 -9.29 -16.03
CA TYR A 844 7.54 -9.29 -14.85
C TYR A 844 7.00 -7.90 -14.51
N CYS A 845 5.82 -7.89 -13.89
CA CYS A 845 5.22 -6.72 -13.27
C CYS A 845 5.06 -6.97 -11.77
N GLY A 846 5.28 -5.94 -10.96
CA GLY A 846 5.14 -6.11 -9.53
C GLY A 846 5.92 -5.13 -8.67
N TYR A 847 6.00 -5.50 -7.40
CA TYR A 847 6.76 -4.79 -6.38
C TYR A 847 7.32 -5.79 -5.39
N ASP A 848 8.37 -5.39 -4.70
CA ASP A 848 8.94 -6.16 -3.60
C ASP A 848 9.52 -5.21 -2.57
N PHE A 849 9.54 -5.64 -1.31
CA PHE A 849 10.08 -4.83 -0.23
C PHE A 849 11.61 -4.87 -0.25
N SER A 850 12.22 -3.81 0.28
CA SER A 850 13.66 -3.77 0.47
C SER A 850 14.15 -4.93 1.35
N SER A 851 15.33 -5.47 1.03
CA SER A 851 16.01 -6.50 1.83
C SER A 851 16.38 -6.04 3.25
N THR A 852 16.45 -4.74 3.50
CA THR A 852 16.71 -4.16 4.85
C THR A 852 15.43 -4.03 5.67
N ARG A 853 14.25 -4.24 5.07
CA ARG A 853 12.95 -4.14 5.72
C ARG A 853 12.29 -5.50 5.74
N SER A 854 12.10 -6.05 6.94
CA SER A 854 11.32 -7.27 7.10
C SER A 854 9.86 -7.01 6.71
N ALA A 855 9.23 -7.93 5.98
CA ALA A 855 7.78 -7.98 5.85
C ALA A 855 7.21 -8.43 7.21
N ALA A 856 7.05 -7.49 8.14
CA ALA A 856 6.86 -7.77 9.55
C ALA A 856 5.44 -8.25 9.91
N ASP A 857 4.48 -8.26 8.99
CA ASP A 857 3.16 -8.85 9.23
C ASP A 857 2.66 -9.68 8.03
N THR A 858 3.14 -10.94 7.92
CA THR A 858 2.56 -11.91 6.96
C THR A 858 1.20 -12.36 7.46
N ARG A 859 0.14 -11.64 7.06
CA ARG A 859 -1.22 -12.17 7.14
C ARG A 859 -1.29 -13.50 6.36
N ASN A 860 -2.08 -14.44 6.87
CA ASN A 860 -2.26 -15.75 6.21
C ASN A 860 -2.72 -15.57 4.75
N GLY A 861 -2.02 -16.22 3.82
CA GLY A 861 -2.38 -16.24 2.39
C GLY A 861 -1.82 -15.10 1.55
N ILE A 862 -0.89 -14.30 2.07
CA ILE A 862 -0.21 -13.23 1.32
C ILE A 862 1.25 -13.62 1.08
N PHE A 863 1.68 -13.65 -0.19
CA PHE A 863 3.09 -13.91 -0.53
C PHE A 863 3.99 -12.81 0.04
N GLN A 864 5.22 -13.12 0.41
CA GLN A 864 6.15 -12.08 0.89
C GLN A 864 6.64 -11.15 -0.23
N TYR A 865 6.78 -11.69 -1.45
CA TYR A 865 7.22 -10.96 -2.66
C TYR A 865 6.05 -10.76 -3.60
N GLY A 866 6.22 -9.89 -4.59
CA GLY A 866 5.14 -9.44 -5.44
C GLY A 866 5.47 -9.30 -6.93
N TYR A 867 6.45 -10.02 -7.49
CA TYR A 867 6.64 -10.05 -8.94
C TYR A 867 5.89 -11.20 -9.61
N ARG A 868 5.25 -10.90 -10.75
CA ARG A 868 4.41 -11.81 -11.54
C ARG A 868 4.74 -11.72 -13.03
N PRO A 869 4.68 -12.82 -13.79
CA PRO A 869 4.92 -12.79 -15.24
C PRO A 869 4.03 -11.76 -15.93
N THR A 870 4.63 -10.89 -16.75
CA THR A 870 3.91 -9.79 -17.40
C THR A 870 2.83 -10.29 -18.35
N LYS A 871 3.08 -11.39 -19.07
CA LYS A 871 2.16 -12.00 -20.04
C LYS A 871 0.78 -12.37 -19.45
N ASP A 872 0.72 -12.62 -18.14
CA ASP A 872 -0.49 -13.09 -17.44
C ASP A 872 -1.06 -12.03 -16.48
N PHE A 873 -0.37 -10.90 -16.33
CA PHE A 873 -0.72 -9.90 -15.33
C PHE A 873 -1.86 -8.98 -15.82
N SER A 874 -2.84 -8.73 -14.95
CA SER A 874 -3.94 -7.75 -15.13
C SER A 874 -4.94 -8.02 -16.26
N GLU A 875 -4.48 -8.28 -17.47
CA GLU A 875 -5.27 -8.40 -18.69
C GLU A 875 -4.87 -9.67 -19.46
N PRO A 876 -5.75 -10.22 -20.32
CA PRO A 876 -5.36 -11.26 -21.27
C PRO A 876 -4.17 -10.77 -22.13
N ASP A 877 -3.10 -11.57 -22.16
CA ASP A 877 -1.80 -11.27 -22.80
C ASP A 877 -1.01 -10.12 -22.15
N GLY A 878 -1.33 -9.76 -20.91
CA GLY A 878 -0.58 -8.78 -20.14
C GLY A 878 -0.94 -7.32 -20.43
N PRO A 879 -0.42 -6.39 -19.62
CA PRO A 879 -0.69 -4.97 -19.77
C PRO A 879 -0.05 -4.40 -21.05
N THR A 880 -0.68 -3.35 -21.57
CA THR A 880 -0.16 -2.58 -22.70
C THR A 880 0.77 -1.46 -22.25
N LEU A 881 1.66 -1.02 -23.15
CA LEU A 881 2.59 0.07 -22.91
C LEU A 881 1.85 1.38 -22.65
N GLY A 882 0.76 1.64 -23.38
CA GLY A 882 -0.10 2.80 -23.18
C GLY A 882 -0.74 2.82 -21.79
N THR A 883 -1.13 1.66 -21.28
CA THR A 883 -1.63 1.51 -19.90
C THR A 883 -0.55 1.86 -18.88
N ALA A 884 0.64 1.25 -18.96
CA ALA A 884 1.70 1.51 -18.00
C ALA A 884 2.18 2.97 -18.05
N MET A 885 2.29 3.55 -19.25
CA MET A 885 2.60 4.97 -19.46
C MET A 885 1.56 5.87 -18.78
N ALA A 886 0.26 5.60 -18.95
CA ALA A 886 -0.80 6.40 -18.34
C ALA A 886 -0.84 6.26 -16.81
N VAL A 887 -0.60 5.07 -16.26
CA VAL A 887 -0.50 4.90 -14.80
C VAL A 887 0.74 5.62 -14.25
N SER A 888 1.87 5.54 -14.95
CA SER A 888 3.11 6.23 -14.56
C SER A 888 2.98 7.76 -14.57
N GLY A 889 2.13 8.33 -15.43
CA GLY A 889 1.81 9.76 -15.49
C GLY A 889 0.55 10.20 -14.74
N ALA A 890 -0.06 9.31 -13.94
CA ALA A 890 -1.31 9.55 -13.24
C ALA A 890 -1.15 10.49 -12.01
N ALA A 891 -0.67 11.71 -12.24
CA ALA A 891 -0.30 12.63 -11.18
C ALA A 891 -1.50 12.93 -10.28
N VAL A 892 -2.69 13.19 -10.85
CA VAL A 892 -3.87 13.52 -10.04
C VAL A 892 -4.65 12.26 -9.67
N ASN A 893 -4.52 11.83 -8.41
CA ASN A 893 -5.20 10.66 -7.87
C ASN A 893 -5.59 10.85 -6.38
N PRO A 894 -6.65 10.21 -5.84
CA PRO A 894 -7.02 10.33 -4.43
C PRO A 894 -5.92 9.85 -3.47
N ASN A 895 -5.18 8.81 -3.89
CA ASN A 895 -3.99 8.32 -3.20
C ASN A 895 -2.74 8.71 -4.01
N MET A 896 -1.82 9.45 -3.40
CA MET A 896 -0.61 10.01 -4.02
C MET A 896 0.65 9.79 -3.16
N GLY A 897 0.80 8.61 -2.55
CA GLY A 897 1.90 8.31 -1.65
C GLY A 897 2.01 9.33 -0.50
N TYR A 898 3.20 9.91 -0.32
CA TYR A 898 3.49 10.88 0.75
C TYR A 898 2.64 12.17 0.64
N HIS A 899 2.13 12.51 -0.55
CA HIS A 899 1.22 13.65 -0.78
C HIS A 899 -0.25 13.37 -0.40
N SER A 900 -0.58 12.15 0.05
CA SER A 900 -1.97 11.76 0.33
C SER A 900 -2.55 12.51 1.52
N SER A 901 -3.65 13.22 1.30
CA SER A 901 -4.47 13.89 2.31
C SER A 901 -5.93 13.44 2.21
N ALA A 902 -6.59 13.17 3.33
CA ALA A 902 -7.98 12.71 3.32
C ALA A 902 -8.96 13.74 2.71
N PRO A 903 -8.84 15.06 2.99
CA PRO A 903 -9.70 16.07 2.36
C PRO A 903 -9.55 16.14 0.83
N THR A 904 -8.32 16.10 0.33
CA THR A 904 -8.05 16.13 -1.12
C THR A 904 -8.55 14.84 -1.78
N ALA A 905 -8.30 13.68 -1.16
CA ALA A 905 -8.77 12.39 -1.66
C ALA A 905 -10.29 12.37 -1.84
N PHE A 906 -11.02 12.87 -0.85
CA PHE A 906 -12.47 12.98 -0.90
C PHE A 906 -12.96 13.82 -2.08
N LEU A 907 -12.43 15.04 -2.26
CA LEU A 907 -12.83 15.94 -3.34
C LEU A 907 -12.49 15.36 -4.72
N LEU A 908 -11.28 14.85 -4.91
CA LEU A 908 -10.86 14.25 -6.18
C LEU A 908 -11.73 13.05 -6.56
N THR A 909 -12.12 12.23 -5.58
CA THR A 909 -12.96 11.04 -5.82
C THR A 909 -14.37 11.42 -6.26
N ILE A 910 -15.01 12.35 -5.55
CA ILE A 910 -16.40 12.76 -5.81
C ILE A 910 -16.56 13.47 -7.16
N PHE A 911 -15.56 14.25 -7.55
CA PHE A 911 -15.53 14.92 -8.86
C PHE A 911 -14.87 14.06 -9.94
N ASN A 912 -14.62 12.78 -9.64
CA ASN A 912 -14.01 11.81 -10.54
C ASN A 912 -12.70 12.29 -11.20
N VAL A 913 -11.97 13.14 -10.49
CA VAL A 913 -10.65 13.60 -10.90
C VAL A 913 -9.62 12.61 -10.39
N ARG A 914 -9.58 11.45 -11.03
CA ARG A 914 -8.66 10.37 -10.70
C ARG A 914 -8.12 9.73 -11.96
N LEU A 915 -6.80 9.76 -12.08
CA LEU A 915 -6.04 9.16 -13.17
C LEU A 915 -5.39 7.84 -12.76
N GLY A 916 -5.27 7.56 -11.45
CA GLY A 916 -4.72 6.30 -10.96
C GLY A 916 -5.66 5.13 -11.23
N ARG A 917 -5.14 3.92 -11.03
CA ARG A 917 -5.83 2.67 -11.39
C ARG A 917 -5.78 1.67 -10.25
N TRP A 918 -6.92 1.07 -9.94
CA TRP A 918 -6.98 -0.11 -9.07
C TRP A 918 -6.65 -1.36 -9.87
N ILE A 919 -5.72 -2.19 -9.41
CA ILE A 919 -5.27 -3.37 -10.14
C ILE A 919 -5.16 -4.57 -9.19
N GLY A 920 -5.28 -5.78 -9.73
CA GLY A 920 -5.08 -7.01 -8.96
C GLY A 920 -3.72 -7.00 -8.25
N ASN A 921 -3.72 -7.33 -6.95
CA ASN A 921 -2.51 -7.36 -6.16
C ASN A 921 -1.65 -8.56 -6.54
N THR A 922 -0.42 -8.30 -6.97
CA THR A 922 0.55 -9.32 -7.39
C THR A 922 0.94 -10.30 -6.29
N ARG A 923 0.72 -9.96 -5.02
CA ARG A 923 0.95 -10.84 -3.86
C ARG A 923 -0.22 -11.78 -3.53
N LEU A 924 -1.33 -11.70 -4.27
CA LEU A 924 -2.58 -12.41 -3.97
C LEU A 924 -3.21 -13.04 -5.22
N GLY A 925 -4.25 -13.86 -5.03
CA GLY A 925 -4.90 -14.63 -6.11
C GLY A 925 -5.70 -13.83 -7.14
N ARG A 926 -5.85 -12.50 -6.98
CA ARG A 926 -6.57 -11.64 -7.93
C ARG A 926 -5.65 -10.88 -8.90
N TRP A 927 -4.35 -11.18 -8.92
CA TRP A 927 -3.33 -10.49 -9.74
C TRP A 927 -3.62 -10.45 -11.25
N LYS A 928 -4.36 -11.42 -11.80
CA LYS A 928 -4.79 -11.46 -13.21
C LYS A 928 -5.98 -10.55 -13.54
N ARG A 929 -6.49 -9.76 -12.59
CA ARG A 929 -7.65 -8.88 -12.79
C ARG A 929 -7.24 -7.42 -12.96
N SER A 930 -7.86 -6.77 -13.94
CA SER A 930 -7.61 -5.39 -14.34
C SER A 930 -8.45 -4.34 -13.60
N ASP A 931 -9.52 -4.76 -12.94
CA ASP A 931 -10.47 -3.90 -12.21
C ASP A 931 -11.11 -4.69 -11.05
N PRO A 932 -11.38 -4.04 -9.89
CA PRO A 932 -12.18 -4.63 -8.83
C PRO A 932 -13.57 -5.10 -9.23
N THR A 933 -14.04 -6.17 -8.56
CA THR A 933 -15.39 -6.74 -8.78
C THR A 933 -16.52 -5.92 -8.14
N SER A 934 -16.21 -4.97 -7.25
CA SER A 934 -17.19 -4.09 -6.61
C SER A 934 -16.71 -2.65 -6.71
N GLY A 935 -17.21 -1.89 -7.70
CA GLY A 935 -16.75 -0.53 -7.95
C GLY A 935 -17.01 0.40 -6.76
N LEU A 936 -18.19 0.30 -6.13
CA LEU A 936 -18.58 1.15 -5.01
C LEU A 936 -17.68 1.01 -3.79
N ALA A 937 -17.25 -0.22 -3.45
CA ALA A 937 -16.38 -0.45 -2.31
C ALA A 937 -15.02 0.27 -2.49
N TYR A 938 -14.46 0.21 -3.69
CA TYR A 938 -13.18 0.86 -4.01
C TYR A 938 -13.32 2.37 -4.22
N LEU A 939 -14.47 2.84 -4.70
CA LEU A 939 -14.80 4.27 -4.70
C LEU A 939 -14.84 4.83 -3.26
N ILE A 940 -15.42 4.09 -2.31
CA ILE A 940 -15.40 4.48 -0.89
C ILE A 940 -13.97 4.48 -0.34
N TYR A 941 -13.13 3.51 -0.71
CA TYR A 941 -11.72 3.49 -0.32
C TYR A 941 -10.94 4.71 -0.83
N ASP A 942 -11.21 5.15 -2.05
CA ASP A 942 -10.64 6.38 -2.61
C ASP A 942 -11.15 7.62 -1.86
N MET A 943 -12.46 7.71 -1.55
CA MET A 943 -13.03 8.86 -0.83
C MET A 943 -12.40 9.06 0.56
N ILE A 944 -12.07 7.98 1.25
CA ILE A 944 -11.44 8.04 2.58
C ILE A 944 -9.90 8.02 2.52
N GLY A 945 -9.31 8.02 1.31
CA GLY A 945 -7.86 8.04 1.09
C GLY A 945 -7.15 6.79 1.65
N LYS A 946 -7.77 5.61 1.57
CA LYS A 946 -7.21 4.35 2.09
C LYS A 946 -6.88 3.35 1.00
N SER A 947 -5.62 2.94 0.93
CA SER A 947 -5.13 1.82 0.13
C SER A 947 -4.29 0.87 1.01
N ASP A 948 -4.59 -0.44 0.94
CA ASP A 948 -3.95 -1.50 1.74
C ASP A 948 -3.29 -2.53 0.81
N ILE A 949 -1.99 -2.71 0.94
CA ILE A 949 -1.19 -3.69 0.19
C ILE A 949 -1.52 -5.14 0.54
N ASN A 950 -2.32 -5.37 1.58
CA ASN A 950 -2.78 -6.69 2.02
C ASN A 950 -4.18 -7.06 1.50
N LYS A 951 -4.72 -6.30 0.53
CA LYS A 951 -6.01 -6.59 -0.12
C LYS A 951 -5.84 -7.09 -1.53
N ASP A 952 -6.87 -7.77 -2.03
CA ASP A 952 -6.93 -8.35 -3.38
C ASP A 952 -6.62 -7.37 -4.51
N TYR A 953 -6.83 -6.07 -4.29
CA TYR A 953 -6.54 -5.02 -5.25
C TYR A 953 -5.76 -3.89 -4.57
N VAL A 954 -4.86 -3.29 -5.34
CA VAL A 954 -3.97 -2.20 -4.93
C VAL A 954 -4.14 -1.02 -5.87
N CYS A 955 -3.91 0.20 -5.36
CA CYS A 955 -4.05 1.43 -6.14
C CYS A 955 -2.68 1.91 -6.64
N LEU A 956 -2.51 1.96 -7.97
CA LEU A 956 -1.32 2.52 -8.62
C LEU A 956 -1.56 3.97 -9.04
N SER A 957 -0.52 4.78 -8.93
CA SER A 957 -0.51 6.19 -9.34
C SER A 957 0.85 6.58 -9.94
N ASP A 958 1.02 7.87 -10.26
CA ASP A 958 2.26 8.42 -10.82
C ASP A 958 3.51 7.95 -10.07
N GLY A 959 4.53 7.52 -10.83
CA GLY A 959 5.80 7.06 -10.26
C GLY A 959 6.52 8.13 -9.43
N GLY A 960 6.29 9.41 -9.73
CA GLY A 960 6.82 10.56 -9.00
C GLY A 960 6.28 10.70 -7.58
N HIS A 961 5.14 10.06 -7.25
CA HIS A 961 4.71 9.93 -5.85
C HIS A 961 5.61 8.99 -5.03
N PHE A 962 6.47 8.22 -5.69
CA PHE A 962 7.55 7.48 -5.07
C PHE A 962 8.91 8.08 -5.50
N ASP A 963 9.41 7.77 -6.69
CA ASP A 963 10.70 8.25 -7.19
C ASP A 963 10.47 9.04 -8.48
N ASN A 964 10.56 10.37 -8.41
CA ASN A 964 10.36 11.22 -9.58
C ASN A 964 11.56 11.19 -10.55
N MET A 965 12.73 10.76 -10.11
CA MET A 965 13.94 10.70 -10.94
C MET A 965 14.03 9.42 -11.78
N GLY A 966 13.37 8.34 -11.35
CA GLY A 966 13.44 7.04 -12.01
C GLY A 966 14.77 6.32 -11.82
N ILE A 967 15.60 6.71 -10.86
CA ILE A 967 16.91 6.09 -10.60
C ILE A 967 16.85 4.95 -9.60
N TYR A 968 15.80 4.87 -8.77
CA TYR A 968 15.69 3.87 -7.70
C TYR A 968 15.82 2.44 -8.24
N GLU A 969 15.12 2.12 -9.32
CA GLU A 969 15.13 0.80 -9.95
C GLU A 969 16.41 0.52 -10.77
N LEU A 970 17.11 1.55 -11.26
CA LEU A 970 18.42 1.39 -11.89
C LEU A 970 19.52 1.10 -10.84
N VAL A 971 19.45 1.81 -9.71
CA VAL A 971 20.33 1.57 -8.56
C VAL A 971 20.09 0.16 -7.99
N ARG A 972 18.83 -0.27 -7.89
CA ARG A 972 18.48 -1.64 -7.46
C ARG A 972 19.11 -2.72 -8.36
N ARG A 973 19.26 -2.44 -9.66
CA ARG A 973 19.90 -3.31 -10.66
C ARG A 973 21.42 -3.18 -10.74
N ARG A 974 22.04 -2.39 -9.86
CA ARG A 974 23.49 -2.16 -9.80
C ARG A 974 24.09 -1.62 -11.09
N CYS A 975 23.39 -0.71 -11.77
CA CYS A 975 23.94 -0.01 -12.94
C CYS A 975 25.27 0.68 -12.61
N SER A 976 26.33 0.37 -13.35
CA SER A 976 27.64 1.01 -13.19
C SER A 976 27.69 2.40 -13.82
N TYR A 977 26.78 2.69 -14.76
CA TYR A 977 26.65 4.01 -15.36
C TYR A 977 25.18 4.40 -15.43
N ILE A 978 24.83 5.57 -14.91
CA ILE A 978 23.46 6.11 -14.94
C ILE A 978 23.49 7.50 -15.57
N LEU A 979 22.77 7.68 -16.67
CA LEU A 979 22.44 9.01 -17.20
C LEU A 979 21.06 9.41 -16.67
N LEU A 980 20.99 10.37 -15.77
CA LEU A 980 19.75 10.92 -15.24
C LEU A 980 19.44 12.24 -15.94
N CYS A 981 18.31 12.30 -16.63
CA CYS A 981 17.82 13.52 -17.25
C CYS A 981 16.63 14.05 -16.43
N ASP A 982 16.88 15.14 -15.71
CA ASP A 982 15.89 15.78 -14.86
C ASP A 982 15.30 17.04 -15.46
N ALA A 983 14.00 16.94 -15.73
CA ALA A 983 13.15 18.02 -16.17
C ALA A 983 11.97 18.26 -15.20
N GLU A 984 12.15 18.01 -13.91
CA GLU A 984 11.23 18.41 -12.83
C GLU A 984 11.24 19.94 -12.63
N GLU A 985 10.09 20.47 -12.17
CA GLU A 985 9.92 21.88 -11.80
C GLU A 985 10.61 22.12 -10.48
N ASP A 986 11.57 23.02 -10.46
CA ASP A 986 12.39 23.29 -9.29
C ASP A 986 12.84 24.76 -9.34
N VAL A 987 11.91 25.67 -9.06
CA VAL A 987 12.14 27.13 -9.16
C VAL A 987 13.19 27.55 -8.13
N GLN A 988 13.18 26.91 -6.97
CA GLN A 988 14.11 27.15 -5.87
C GLN A 988 15.45 26.41 -6.02
N ALA A 989 15.58 25.58 -7.07
CA ALA A 989 16.77 24.77 -7.33
C ALA A 989 17.21 23.92 -6.12
N THR A 990 16.24 23.35 -5.41
CA THR A 990 16.44 22.51 -4.21
C THR A 990 16.83 21.07 -4.54
N CYS A 991 16.53 20.62 -5.77
CA CYS A 991 16.69 19.24 -6.22
C CYS A 991 16.02 18.22 -5.29
N GLU A 992 14.80 18.53 -4.81
CA GLU A 992 14.08 17.68 -3.86
C GLU A 992 13.89 16.24 -4.35
N GLY A 993 13.50 16.06 -5.62
CA GLY A 993 13.32 14.74 -6.24
C GLY A 993 14.58 13.88 -6.17
N LEU A 994 15.74 14.46 -6.50
CA LEU A 994 17.04 13.79 -6.38
C LEU A 994 17.40 13.48 -4.92
N ALA A 995 17.24 14.43 -4.01
CA ALA A 995 17.51 14.23 -2.59
C ALA A 995 16.63 13.12 -1.98
N ASN A 996 15.36 13.04 -2.39
CA ASN A 996 14.43 11.98 -2.02
C ASN A 996 14.87 10.61 -2.53
N ALA A 997 15.28 10.52 -3.80
CA ALA A 997 15.78 9.28 -4.39
C ALA A 997 17.06 8.79 -3.69
N ILE A 998 18.04 9.67 -3.45
CA ILE A 998 19.29 9.34 -2.74
C ILE A 998 19.01 8.81 -1.34
N ARG A 999 18.15 9.48 -0.56
CA ARG A 999 17.77 9.04 0.79
C ARG A 999 17.15 7.64 0.77
N ARG A 1000 16.31 7.34 -0.22
CA ARG A 1000 15.65 6.04 -0.34
C ARG A 1000 16.63 4.95 -0.74
N CYS A 1001 17.49 5.18 -1.74
CA CYS A 1001 18.54 4.24 -2.12
C CYS A 1001 19.46 3.89 -0.94
N ARG A 1002 19.80 4.89 -0.10
CA ARG A 1002 20.58 4.67 1.13
C ARG A 1002 19.85 3.79 2.14
N ILE A 1003 18.59 4.11 2.45
CA ILE A 1003 17.82 3.39 3.47
C ILE A 1003 17.47 1.96 3.02
N ASP A 1004 17.11 1.80 1.74
CA ASP A 1004 16.52 0.57 1.24
C ASP A 1004 17.58 -0.38 0.65
N PHE A 1005 18.67 0.14 0.08
CA PHE A 1005 19.71 -0.68 -0.55
C PHE A 1005 21.08 -0.52 0.09
N GLY A 1006 21.26 0.38 1.05
CA GLY A 1006 22.59 0.70 1.59
C GLY A 1006 23.52 1.38 0.57
N VAL A 1007 22.98 1.92 -0.52
CA VAL A 1007 23.76 2.55 -1.59
C VAL A 1007 24.00 4.02 -1.26
N GLU A 1008 25.26 4.46 -1.38
CA GLU A 1008 25.63 5.86 -1.16
C GLU A 1008 25.88 6.55 -2.50
N ILE A 1009 25.15 7.64 -2.76
CA ILE A 1009 25.29 8.45 -3.98
C ILE A 1009 25.84 9.82 -3.57
N LYS A 1010 26.97 10.23 -4.16
CA LYS A 1010 27.61 11.53 -3.90
C LYS A 1010 27.67 12.34 -5.18
N ILE A 1011 27.04 13.51 -5.20
CA ILE A 1011 27.00 14.43 -6.34
C ILE A 1011 27.19 15.85 -5.81
N ASN A 1012 28.06 16.64 -6.46
CA ASN A 1012 28.17 18.08 -6.17
C ASN A 1012 27.30 18.86 -7.16
N LEU A 1013 26.29 19.55 -6.64
CA LEU A 1013 25.27 20.24 -7.45
C LEU A 1013 25.57 21.72 -7.70
N THR A 1014 26.64 22.28 -7.13
CA THR A 1014 26.95 23.73 -7.21
C THR A 1014 26.89 24.26 -8.65
N LYS A 1015 27.47 23.53 -9.62
CA LYS A 1015 27.54 23.98 -11.03
C LYS A 1015 26.21 24.11 -11.77
N ILE A 1016 25.15 23.45 -11.28
CA ILE A 1016 23.83 23.41 -11.92
C ILE A 1016 22.75 24.15 -11.11
N ILE A 1017 23.06 24.59 -9.89
CA ILE A 1017 22.11 25.29 -8.99
C ILE A 1017 22.54 26.73 -8.74
N GLU A 1018 23.83 26.98 -8.51
CA GLU A 1018 24.31 28.32 -8.17
C GLU A 1018 24.38 29.21 -9.42
N LYS A 1019 23.49 30.21 -9.45
CA LYS A 1019 23.48 31.22 -10.50
C LYS A 1019 24.59 32.24 -10.26
N ASN A 1020 25.37 32.53 -11.29
CA ASN A 1020 26.34 33.60 -11.27
C ASN A 1020 25.62 34.96 -11.09
N LYS A 1021 26.10 35.80 -10.17
CA LYS A 1021 25.44 37.06 -9.78
C LYS A 1021 25.36 38.08 -10.91
N ASP A 1022 26.33 38.08 -11.83
CA ASP A 1022 26.41 39.05 -12.91
C ASP A 1022 25.56 38.64 -14.12
N THR A 1023 25.46 37.33 -14.36
CA THR A 1023 24.80 36.79 -15.57
C THR A 1023 23.41 36.19 -15.30
N GLY A 1024 23.11 35.80 -14.06
CA GLY A 1024 21.87 35.11 -13.68
C GLY A 1024 21.77 33.66 -14.16
N PHE A 1025 22.83 33.11 -14.76
CA PHE A 1025 22.89 31.76 -15.33
C PHE A 1025 23.78 30.82 -14.51
N VAL A 1026 23.59 29.51 -14.69
CA VAL A 1026 24.41 28.47 -14.04
C VAL A 1026 25.66 28.15 -14.87
N GLU A 1027 26.66 27.51 -14.27
CA GLU A 1027 27.91 27.17 -14.96
C GLU A 1027 27.72 26.07 -16.03
N SER A 1028 26.90 25.07 -15.72
CA SER A 1028 26.73 23.86 -16.52
C SER A 1028 25.29 23.35 -16.49
N HIS A 1029 24.88 22.59 -17.51
CA HIS A 1029 23.64 21.80 -17.48
C HIS A 1029 23.85 20.44 -16.79
N THR A 1030 25.09 20.00 -16.67
CA THR A 1030 25.45 18.64 -16.24
C THR A 1030 26.44 18.63 -15.09
N VAL A 1031 26.28 17.70 -14.17
CA VAL A 1031 27.27 17.35 -13.14
C VAL A 1031 27.47 15.85 -13.05
N GLU A 1032 28.67 15.45 -12.65
CA GLU A 1032 29.04 14.06 -12.41
C GLU A 1032 29.00 13.74 -10.92
N GLY A 1033 28.60 12.51 -10.59
CA GLY A 1033 28.69 11.97 -9.26
C GLY A 1033 29.07 10.49 -9.26
N THR A 1034 29.26 9.97 -8.04
CA THR A 1034 29.68 8.59 -7.81
C THR A 1034 28.64 7.82 -7.02
N VAL A 1035 28.54 6.52 -7.30
CA VAL A 1035 27.64 5.58 -6.64
C VAL A 1035 28.48 4.47 -6.02
N ARG A 1036 28.35 4.28 -4.72
CA ARG A 1036 29.01 3.19 -3.97
C ARG A 1036 27.97 2.16 -3.58
N TYR A 1037 28.05 0.97 -4.18
CA TYR A 1037 27.18 -0.15 -3.86
C TYR A 1037 27.70 -0.91 -2.62
N PRO A 1038 26.83 -1.63 -1.89
CA PRO A 1038 27.26 -2.46 -0.78
C PRO A 1038 28.28 -3.52 -1.20
N GLY A 1039 29.40 -3.59 -0.48
CA GLY A 1039 30.51 -4.51 -0.75
C GLY A 1039 31.61 -3.92 -1.64
N ASP A 1040 31.48 -2.68 -2.11
CA ASP A 1040 32.54 -1.99 -2.85
C ASP A 1040 33.48 -1.21 -1.92
N GLU A 1041 34.80 -1.41 -2.08
CA GLU A 1041 35.82 -0.60 -1.40
C GLU A 1041 35.88 0.83 -1.94
N ILE A 1042 35.75 0.98 -3.26
CA ILE A 1042 35.77 2.23 -4.01
C ILE A 1042 34.46 2.35 -4.79
N PRO A 1043 33.85 3.55 -4.93
CA PRO A 1043 32.63 3.71 -5.73
C PRO A 1043 32.78 3.10 -7.14
N SER A 1044 31.96 2.08 -7.43
CA SER A 1044 32.02 1.35 -8.70
C SER A 1044 31.04 1.86 -9.76
N GLY A 1045 30.12 2.75 -9.38
CA GLY A 1045 29.14 3.36 -10.27
C GLY A 1045 29.37 4.86 -10.48
N LYS A 1046 29.00 5.35 -11.66
CA LYS A 1046 29.02 6.75 -12.08
C LYS A 1046 27.62 7.22 -12.44
N ILE A 1047 27.26 8.43 -12.03
CA ILE A 1047 26.00 9.07 -12.40
C ILE A 1047 26.27 10.41 -13.06
N ILE A 1048 25.69 10.62 -14.24
CA ILE A 1048 25.66 11.90 -14.94
C ILE A 1048 24.28 12.50 -14.74
N TYR A 1049 24.21 13.64 -14.07
CA TYR A 1049 22.98 14.34 -13.78
C TYR A 1049 22.83 15.54 -14.72
N VAL A 1050 21.83 15.49 -15.60
CA VAL A 1050 21.48 16.55 -16.55
C VAL A 1050 20.25 17.27 -16.00
N LYS A 1051 20.36 18.57 -15.71
CA LYS A 1051 19.27 19.38 -15.18
C LYS A 1051 18.77 20.37 -16.24
N THR A 1052 17.47 20.59 -16.29
CA THR A 1052 16.86 21.72 -17.02
C THR A 1052 17.28 23.06 -16.40
N ALA A 1053 18.38 23.62 -16.90
CA ALA A 1053 18.94 24.90 -16.47
C ALA A 1053 19.48 25.71 -17.65
N LEU A 1054 19.72 27.00 -17.47
CA LEU A 1054 20.27 27.91 -18.48
C LEU A 1054 21.68 28.36 -18.10
N THR A 1055 22.61 28.27 -19.05
CA THR A 1055 24.03 28.63 -18.94
C THR A 1055 24.39 29.96 -19.61
N GLY A 1056 23.45 30.55 -20.35
CA GLY A 1056 23.66 31.76 -21.15
C GLY A 1056 24.38 31.51 -22.48
N LYS A 1057 24.72 30.24 -22.78
CA LYS A 1057 25.39 29.80 -24.01
C LYS A 1057 24.44 29.11 -24.99
N GLU A 1058 23.14 29.19 -24.73
CA GLU A 1058 22.10 28.59 -25.57
C GLU A 1058 21.94 29.36 -26.89
N SER A 1059 21.27 28.73 -27.86
CA SER A 1059 20.98 29.38 -29.14
C SER A 1059 20.02 30.57 -29.02
N VAL A 1060 20.02 31.41 -30.07
CA VAL A 1060 19.28 32.69 -30.10
C VAL A 1060 17.77 32.50 -29.87
N ASP A 1061 17.19 31.41 -30.37
CA ASP A 1061 15.79 31.03 -30.18
C ASP A 1061 15.47 30.75 -28.71
N ILE A 1062 16.26 29.93 -28.01
CA ILE A 1062 16.10 29.66 -26.57
C ILE A 1062 16.26 30.95 -25.76
N ARG A 1063 17.28 31.76 -26.09
CA ARG A 1063 17.52 33.04 -25.43
C ARG A 1063 16.33 33.99 -25.60
N GLN A 1064 15.77 34.09 -26.81
CA GLN A 1064 14.61 34.92 -27.08
C GLN A 1064 13.37 34.41 -26.33
N TYR A 1065 13.13 33.09 -26.32
CA TYR A 1065 12.01 32.50 -25.60
C TYR A 1065 12.11 32.75 -24.08
N TYR A 1066 13.30 32.61 -23.50
CA TYR A 1066 13.58 32.95 -22.10
C TYR A 1066 13.30 34.43 -21.80
N LEU A 1067 13.75 35.35 -22.65
CA LEU A 1067 13.49 36.79 -22.47
C LEU A 1067 11.99 37.13 -22.57
N ALA A 1068 11.22 36.37 -23.34
CA ALA A 1068 9.78 36.52 -23.46
C ALA A 1068 8.99 35.80 -22.34
N ASN A 1069 9.59 34.82 -21.66
CA ASN A 1069 8.95 33.97 -20.67
C ASN A 1069 9.84 33.82 -19.41
N ASP A 1070 9.59 34.67 -18.42
CA ASP A 1070 10.32 34.76 -17.15
C ASP A 1070 10.43 33.43 -16.37
N LYS A 1071 9.43 32.55 -16.51
CA LYS A 1071 9.41 31.24 -15.86
C LYS A 1071 10.23 30.19 -16.57
N PHE A 1072 10.64 30.36 -17.83
CA PHE A 1072 11.41 29.33 -18.53
C PHE A 1072 12.82 29.18 -17.92
N PRO A 1073 13.36 27.95 -17.70
CA PRO A 1073 12.82 26.63 -18.03
C PRO A 1073 12.04 25.94 -16.88
N GLN A 1074 11.58 26.71 -15.90
CA GLN A 1074 10.83 26.28 -14.71
C GLN A 1074 9.32 26.56 -14.81
N GLN A 1075 8.75 26.52 -16.02
CA GLN A 1075 7.29 26.68 -16.19
C GLN A 1075 6.55 25.51 -15.53
N SER A 1076 5.33 25.74 -15.05
CA SER A 1076 4.65 24.78 -14.18
C SER A 1076 4.34 23.44 -14.84
N THR A 1077 4.55 22.35 -14.10
CA THR A 1077 4.19 20.98 -14.48
C THR A 1077 2.68 20.81 -14.68
N GLY A 1078 1.86 21.71 -14.10
CA GLY A 1078 0.42 21.75 -14.34
C GLY A 1078 0.04 22.17 -15.76
N ASP A 1079 0.95 22.82 -16.49
CA ASP A 1079 0.76 23.15 -17.90
C ASP A 1079 0.98 21.92 -18.78
N GLN A 1080 -0.09 21.48 -19.45
CA GLN A 1080 -0.10 20.33 -20.35
C GLN A 1080 -0.43 20.75 -21.80
N PHE A 1081 -0.42 22.04 -22.09
CA PHE A 1081 -0.94 22.63 -23.32
C PHE A 1081 0.13 23.45 -24.03
N PHE A 1082 1.21 22.80 -24.44
CA PHE A 1082 2.35 23.51 -25.05
C PHE A 1082 1.99 24.07 -26.43
N ASP A 1083 2.39 25.32 -26.67
CA ASP A 1083 2.48 25.86 -28.02
C ASP A 1083 3.77 25.40 -28.72
N GLU A 1084 3.89 25.71 -30.01
CA GLU A 1084 5.02 25.28 -30.82
C GLU A 1084 6.36 25.88 -30.32
N ALA A 1085 6.37 27.16 -29.92
CA ALA A 1085 7.56 27.85 -29.47
C ALA A 1085 8.08 27.26 -28.15
N GLN A 1086 7.18 26.97 -27.20
CA GLN A 1086 7.48 26.30 -25.95
C GLN A 1086 8.02 24.90 -26.18
N PHE A 1087 7.37 24.12 -27.06
CA PHE A 1087 7.81 22.78 -27.41
C PHE A 1087 9.23 22.78 -27.99
N GLU A 1088 9.47 23.59 -29.01
CA GLU A 1088 10.79 23.65 -29.65
C GLU A 1088 11.88 24.18 -28.71
N SER A 1089 11.56 25.13 -27.83
CA SER A 1089 12.51 25.66 -26.85
C SER A 1089 12.97 24.61 -25.84
N TYR A 1090 12.06 23.80 -25.27
CA TYR A 1090 12.47 22.71 -24.37
C TYR A 1090 13.22 21.59 -25.09
N ARG A 1091 12.78 21.23 -26.30
CA ARG A 1091 13.44 20.21 -27.12
C ARG A 1091 14.88 20.64 -27.45
N LYS A 1092 15.05 21.88 -27.89
CA LYS A 1092 16.37 22.41 -28.23
C LYS A 1092 17.26 22.57 -26.99
N LEU A 1093 16.68 22.96 -25.84
CA LEU A 1093 17.41 23.03 -24.57
C LEU A 1093 17.95 21.65 -24.17
N GLY A 1094 17.12 20.60 -24.24
CA GLY A 1094 17.56 19.22 -23.98
C GLY A 1094 18.68 18.76 -24.91
N TYR A 1095 18.57 19.10 -26.20
CA TYR A 1095 19.61 18.81 -27.18
C TYR A 1095 20.94 19.53 -26.90
N GLN A 1096 20.91 20.79 -26.41
CA GLN A 1096 22.11 21.56 -26.06
C GLN A 1096 22.67 21.26 -24.66
N SER A 1097 21.89 20.57 -23.80
CA SER A 1097 22.29 20.25 -22.43
C SER A 1097 23.42 19.22 -22.36
N ILE A 1098 23.67 18.49 -23.44
CA ILE A 1098 24.76 17.50 -23.54
C ILE A 1098 25.71 17.96 -24.64
N LYS A 1099 26.97 18.27 -24.30
CA LYS A 1099 27.92 18.88 -25.25
C LYS A 1099 28.98 17.93 -25.82
N ASP A 1100 29.61 17.09 -24.99
CA ASP A 1100 30.77 16.27 -25.42
C ASP A 1100 30.71 14.80 -25.00
N ILE A 1101 31.36 13.95 -25.81
CA ILE A 1101 31.50 12.50 -25.59
C ILE A 1101 32.17 12.21 -24.24
N HIS A 1102 33.18 12.99 -23.84
CA HIS A 1102 33.90 12.83 -22.55
C HIS A 1102 33.03 13.05 -21.30
N GLN A 1103 31.84 13.63 -21.43
CA GLN A 1103 30.88 13.69 -20.31
C GLN A 1103 30.08 12.39 -20.18
N ILE A 1104 30.07 11.53 -21.21
CA ILE A 1104 29.24 10.33 -21.33
C ILE A 1104 30.07 9.02 -21.39
N THR A 1105 31.26 9.05 -22.00
CA THR A 1105 32.31 8.02 -21.92
C THR A 1105 33.20 8.31 -20.73
#